data_AF-A0A1H2C7P4-F1
#
_entry.id   AF-A0A1H2C7P4-F1
#
_cell.length_a   1.000
_cell.length_b   1.000
_cell.length_c   1.000
_cell.angle_alpha   90.00
_cell.angle_beta   90.00
_cell.angle_gamma   90.00
#
_symmetry.space_group_name_H-M   'P 1'
#
loop_
_entity.id
_entity.type
_entity.pdbx_description
1 polymer ?
#
loop_
_entity_poly.entity_id
_entity_poly.type
_entity_poly.pdbx_seq_one_letter_code
_entity_poly.pdbx_strand_id
1 'polypeptide(L)'
;MGAFPSVIAEPSRTSVVMARGSGGSPSQPGARRGTASALNWVGEQLAVVGPDPHGAIASLAALMPPESGVVTVVGQLAGPDDWAFLTEALPIAVPPGSAARLAVSGAGMDAAGSGPPAAALARQLQADVYAPSGQLLLIPGGGMFAIDGWRWFAPDGRVRRGGRRHPRPHWEAEVDTLVRHAAPGVRAYAVPAGIWLFTDAPHLPEPGLDDLVLAVPMDRDRVTVVLGRPGTPPPDAEAVFSLVEALDPSMLIASYGDAAGAALQLAGTVARHWDTPVEVATGLPTLDGADRLVSVSLDADGQGWWTPPVSRLRCTADGPPVPVGPVDFLADLRPAGPGSYRLNERWVVEATQFGLWVRPPFAGQHLGDVRRRPGQSRRLMILVGLPGLPLPDDVLPVLHMLLNRLTAEARARVDFEPAELDHLLTPDSTDRPDVVLAAQRSTPPRWWHRDSRFFAVLLTVDGPTGTVRTDAGDVEPGQLGEILAAYRDPDPRPVLLIGSAPVAPDVEQLLADQLQAVTIGRRADGWWASLPRRVDRQPRPAIRLTTAFPFSDDDLATVLTPPRPAPPRAPSGPPGAAPLQAPFGPAGAAPLRAPSGPSDAAPLLALAPVPEGFPAGDGSRTVVAARGPDQRQPFRLDGRPVTAWEFAIAVADQRPGWAGRPEPVRLEVGEIAEPMLRLLANYLRAPVSARSRLVADVPSATAASGWFTVTPRDGGVDPSSVDPHQRSFPQR
;
A
#
# COMPACT_ATOMS: atom_id res chain seq x y z
N MET A 1 -34.64 -21.37 16.56
CA MET A 1 -34.66 -19.94 16.91
C MET A 1 -33.55 -19.71 17.92
N GLY A 2 -32.32 -19.55 17.43
CA GLY A 2 -31.16 -19.18 18.24
C GLY A 2 -30.88 -17.70 18.06
N ALA A 3 -30.77 -16.97 19.17
CA ALA A 3 -30.33 -15.58 19.16
C ALA A 3 -28.84 -15.53 18.80
N PHE A 4 -28.49 -14.80 17.74
CA PHE A 4 -27.12 -14.38 17.49
C PHE A 4 -26.74 -13.31 18.53
N PRO A 5 -25.51 -13.32 19.08
CA PRO A 5 -25.11 -12.33 20.06
C PRO A 5 -24.97 -10.96 19.39
N SER A 6 -25.46 -9.93 20.07
CA SER A 6 -25.24 -8.54 19.71
C SER A 6 -23.75 -8.29 19.51
N VAL A 7 -23.40 -7.78 18.33
CA VAL A 7 -22.05 -7.29 18.00
C VAL A 7 -21.84 -5.98 18.74
N ILE A 8 -21.57 -6.09 20.04
CA ILE A 8 -20.79 -5.12 20.82
C ILE A 8 -19.67 -5.97 21.37
N ALA A 9 -18.44 -5.70 20.93
CA ALA A 9 -17.26 -6.40 21.41
C ALA A 9 -17.18 -6.27 22.95
N GLU A 10 -17.30 -7.37 23.68
CA GLU A 10 -16.92 -7.42 25.09
C GLU A 10 -15.40 -7.12 25.18
N PRO A 11 -14.97 -6.13 25.97
CA PRO A 11 -13.55 -5.93 26.20
C PRO A 11 -13.00 -7.10 27.02
N SER A 12 -11.89 -7.65 26.54
CA SER A 12 -11.21 -8.80 27.11
C SER A 12 -10.93 -8.62 28.61
N ARG A 13 -11.35 -9.62 29.39
CA ARG A 13 -11.05 -9.76 30.83
C ARG A 13 -9.55 -9.63 31.07
N THR A 14 -9.14 -8.50 31.63
CA THR A 14 -7.82 -8.38 32.27
C THR A 14 -7.98 -8.82 33.72
N SER A 15 -7.37 -9.94 34.05
CA SER A 15 -7.28 -10.50 35.40
C SER A 15 -6.61 -9.51 36.35
N VAL A 16 -7.39 -8.89 37.25
CA VAL A 16 -6.86 -8.18 38.42
C VAL A 16 -6.92 -9.11 39.62
N VAL A 17 -5.74 -9.33 40.20
CA VAL A 17 -5.49 -10.09 41.41
C VAL A 17 -6.26 -9.49 42.59
N MET A 18 -7.11 -10.31 43.22
CA MET A 18 -7.82 -10.00 44.46
C MET A 18 -6.85 -9.88 45.64
N ALA A 19 -6.80 -8.70 46.27
CA ALA A 19 -6.34 -8.54 47.65
C ALA A 19 -7.56 -8.42 48.58
N ARG A 20 -7.59 -9.28 49.59
CA ARG A 20 -8.62 -9.37 50.63
C ARG A 20 -8.75 -8.06 51.43
N GLY A 21 -9.98 -7.60 51.61
CA GLY A 21 -10.35 -6.56 52.57
C GLY A 21 -11.81 -6.73 52.98
N SER A 22 -12.02 -7.42 54.09
CA SER A 22 -13.29 -7.65 54.78
C SER A 22 -13.87 -6.38 55.43
N GLY A 23 -15.17 -6.14 55.28
CA GLY A 23 -15.90 -5.19 56.13
C GLY A 23 -17.34 -4.88 55.69
N GLY A 24 -18.32 -5.41 56.44
CA GLY A 24 -19.55 -4.69 56.82
C GLY A 24 -20.71 -4.55 55.81
N SER A 25 -21.76 -5.35 56.01
CA SER A 25 -23.12 -5.18 55.47
C SER A 25 -23.78 -3.89 56.02
N PRO A 26 -24.80 -3.31 55.33
CA PRO A 26 -26.17 -3.78 55.60
C PRO A 26 -27.06 -3.88 54.35
N SER A 27 -27.68 -5.06 54.21
CA SER A 27 -29.06 -5.30 53.75
C SER A 27 -29.77 -4.18 52.98
N GLN A 28 -29.77 -4.27 51.65
CA GLN A 28 -30.74 -3.59 50.79
C GLN A 28 -32.09 -4.34 50.78
N PRO A 29 -33.21 -3.64 51.02
CA PRO A 29 -34.54 -4.22 50.84
C PRO A 29 -35.01 -4.09 49.39
N GLY A 30 -35.47 -5.21 48.82
CA GLY A 30 -36.52 -5.26 47.80
C GLY A 30 -36.15 -4.79 46.38
N ALA A 31 -35.93 -5.76 45.50
CA ALA A 31 -36.06 -5.60 44.06
C ALA A 31 -37.44 -5.01 43.72
N ARG A 32 -37.49 -3.70 43.45
CA ARG A 32 -38.65 -3.08 42.81
C ARG A 32 -38.60 -3.42 41.31
N ARG A 33 -39.66 -4.07 40.85
CA ARG A 33 -40.01 -4.15 39.42
C ARG A 33 -39.95 -2.76 38.80
N GLY A 34 -39.25 -2.66 37.69
CA GLY A 34 -38.82 -1.42 37.05
C GLY A 34 -39.98 -0.54 36.57
N THR A 35 -39.82 0.75 36.82
CA THR A 35 -40.48 1.81 36.06
C THR A 35 -39.83 1.85 34.69
N ALA A 36 -40.44 1.20 33.70
CA ALA A 36 -39.93 1.01 32.34
C ALA A 36 -40.10 2.23 31.40
N SER A 37 -40.57 3.38 31.89
CA SER A 37 -41.01 4.48 31.04
C SER A 37 -40.59 5.84 31.63
N ALA A 38 -39.29 6.14 31.63
CA ALA A 38 -38.78 7.47 31.97
C ALA A 38 -37.97 8.04 30.78
N LEU A 39 -38.08 9.35 30.55
CA LEU A 39 -37.18 10.06 29.64
C LEU A 39 -35.82 10.23 30.34
N ASN A 40 -34.82 9.50 29.85
CA ASN A 40 -33.45 9.60 30.34
C ASN A 40 -32.67 10.57 29.46
N TRP A 41 -32.40 11.77 29.97
CA TRP A 41 -31.65 12.78 29.23
C TRP A 41 -30.18 12.41 29.13
N VAL A 42 -29.68 12.32 27.90
CA VAL A 42 -28.26 12.07 27.57
C VAL A 42 -27.54 13.39 27.26
N GLY A 43 -28.29 14.43 26.90
CA GLY A 43 -27.81 15.80 26.72
C GLY A 43 -28.97 16.80 26.79
N GLU A 44 -28.71 18.09 26.54
CA GLU A 44 -29.72 19.15 26.66
C GLU A 44 -30.90 19.01 25.69
N GLN A 45 -30.68 18.37 24.54
CA GLN A 45 -31.65 18.24 23.45
C GLN A 45 -31.86 16.77 23.04
N LEU A 46 -31.42 15.83 23.88
CA LEU A 46 -31.44 14.41 23.57
C LEU A 46 -31.90 13.58 24.77
N ALA A 47 -32.98 12.84 24.59
CA ALA A 47 -33.51 11.91 25.57
C ALA A 47 -33.65 10.49 25.00
N VAL A 48 -33.45 9.50 25.86
CA VAL A 48 -33.70 8.09 25.59
C VAL A 48 -34.99 7.66 26.26
N VAL A 49 -35.84 6.90 25.56
CA VAL A 49 -37.10 6.36 26.08
C VAL A 49 -37.15 4.84 25.97
N GLY A 50 -37.75 4.22 26.99
CA GLY A 50 -37.97 2.77 27.04
C GLY A 50 -36.79 1.99 27.62
N PRO A 51 -36.84 0.65 27.55
CA PRO A 51 -35.82 -0.20 28.15
C PRO A 51 -34.49 -0.10 27.37
N ASP A 52 -33.43 0.29 28.07
CA ASP A 52 -32.04 0.25 27.58
C ASP A 52 -31.13 -0.39 28.63
N PRO A 53 -31.30 -1.70 28.94
CA PRO A 53 -30.66 -2.35 30.09
C PRO A 53 -29.13 -2.38 29.99
N HIS A 54 -28.58 -2.20 28.78
CA HIS A 54 -27.15 -2.21 28.51
C HIS A 54 -26.61 -0.84 28.10
N GLY A 55 -27.44 0.22 28.06
CA GLY A 55 -27.00 1.56 27.68
C GLY A 55 -26.62 1.70 26.20
N ALA A 56 -27.00 0.74 25.34
CA ALA A 56 -26.59 0.71 23.94
C ALA A 56 -27.29 1.81 23.12
N ILE A 57 -28.58 2.04 23.38
CA ILE A 57 -29.33 3.11 22.73
C ILE A 57 -28.80 4.46 23.19
N ALA A 58 -28.53 4.63 24.49
CA ALA A 58 -27.94 5.85 25.03
C ALA A 58 -26.55 6.15 24.45
N SER A 59 -25.71 5.13 24.30
CA SER A 59 -24.37 5.26 23.72
C SER A 59 -24.43 5.68 22.25
N LEU A 60 -25.29 5.04 21.44
CA LEU A 60 -25.49 5.42 20.04
C LEU A 60 -26.12 6.82 19.90
N ALA A 61 -27.06 7.14 20.78
CA ALA A 61 -27.72 8.43 20.78
C ALA A 61 -26.73 9.57 21.08
N ALA A 62 -25.78 9.35 21.98
CA ALA A 62 -24.73 10.33 22.32
C ALA A 62 -23.81 10.69 21.14
N LEU A 63 -23.73 9.82 20.12
CA LEU A 63 -22.96 10.08 18.90
C LEU A 63 -23.71 10.93 17.88
N MET A 64 -25.01 11.18 18.07
CA MET A 64 -25.78 11.98 17.13
C MET A 64 -25.41 13.46 17.21
N PRO A 65 -25.27 14.15 16.07
CA PRO A 65 -24.99 15.58 16.08
C PRO A 65 -26.16 16.35 16.70
N PRO A 66 -25.92 17.24 17.69
CA PRO A 66 -26.97 18.08 18.23
C PRO A 66 -27.48 19.05 17.16
N GLU A 67 -28.77 19.34 17.18
CA GLU A 67 -29.41 20.26 16.25
C GLU A 67 -30.16 21.34 17.03
N SER A 68 -29.69 22.58 16.90
CA SER A 68 -30.26 23.70 17.63
C SER A 68 -31.75 23.84 17.35
N GLY A 69 -32.56 23.89 18.42
CA GLY A 69 -34.01 24.01 18.32
C GLY A 69 -34.74 22.71 17.98
N VAL A 70 -34.07 21.55 18.05
CA VAL A 70 -34.70 20.24 17.87
C VAL A 70 -34.45 19.33 19.08
N VAL A 71 -35.51 18.95 19.78
CA VAL A 71 -35.43 17.93 20.84
C VAL A 71 -35.56 16.55 20.20
N THR A 72 -34.52 15.73 20.31
CA THR A 72 -34.50 14.35 19.79
C THR A 72 -34.81 13.36 20.89
N VAL A 73 -35.77 12.48 20.65
CA VAL A 73 -36.12 11.35 21.51
C VAL A 73 -35.86 10.05 20.77
N VAL A 74 -34.96 9.22 21.29
CA VAL A 74 -34.58 7.93 20.70
C VAL A 74 -35.01 6.80 21.62
N GLY A 75 -35.55 5.72 21.08
CA GLY A 75 -35.87 4.58 21.93
C GLY A 75 -36.72 3.51 21.30
N GLN A 76 -37.09 2.55 22.14
CA GLN A 76 -38.05 1.49 21.83
C GLN A 76 -39.24 1.62 22.76
N LEU A 77 -40.44 1.63 22.20
CA LEU A 77 -41.68 1.65 22.98
C LEU A 77 -42.28 0.25 22.93
N ALA A 78 -42.56 -0.31 24.11
CA ALA A 78 -43.08 -1.66 24.26
C ALA A 78 -44.61 -1.73 24.08
N GLY A 79 -45.31 -0.61 24.27
CA GLY A 79 -46.77 -0.58 24.11
C GLY A 79 -47.44 0.78 24.28
N PRO A 80 -48.78 0.81 24.35
CA PRO A 80 -49.58 2.03 24.46
C PRO A 80 -49.26 2.90 25.69
N ASP A 81 -48.87 2.29 26.81
CA ASP A 81 -48.54 3.02 28.03
C ASP A 81 -47.27 3.88 27.86
N ASP A 82 -46.26 3.39 27.13
CA ASP A 82 -45.06 4.16 26.82
C ASP A 82 -45.37 5.34 25.90
N TRP A 83 -46.32 5.15 24.98
CA TRP A 83 -46.84 6.22 24.13
C TRP A 83 -47.60 7.28 24.92
N ALA A 84 -48.45 6.87 25.87
CA ALA A 84 -49.16 7.78 26.75
C ALA A 84 -48.17 8.60 27.59
N PHE A 85 -47.15 7.95 28.15
CA PHE A 85 -46.09 8.62 28.90
C PHE A 85 -45.34 9.66 28.05
N LEU A 86 -44.90 9.28 26.84
CA LEU A 86 -44.24 10.24 25.94
C LEU A 86 -45.11 11.44 25.61
N THR A 87 -46.41 11.20 25.41
CA THR A 87 -47.40 12.22 25.09
C THR A 87 -47.61 13.20 26.24
N GLU A 88 -47.44 12.75 27.48
CA GLU A 88 -47.49 13.60 28.67
C GLU A 88 -46.16 14.33 28.92
N ALA A 89 -45.03 13.65 28.74
CA ALA A 89 -43.71 14.17 29.12
C ALA A 89 -43.09 15.13 28.08
N LEU A 90 -43.31 14.89 26.78
CA LEU A 90 -42.72 15.70 25.70
C LEU A 90 -43.12 17.18 25.73
N PRO A 91 -44.38 17.57 25.99
CA PRO A 91 -44.77 18.99 26.09
C PRO A 91 -44.03 19.78 27.15
N ILE A 92 -43.53 19.12 28.20
CA ILE A 92 -42.72 19.73 29.25
C ILE A 92 -41.26 19.88 28.79
N ALA A 93 -40.79 18.92 27.99
CA ALA A 93 -39.43 18.78 27.52
C ALA A 93 -39.09 19.64 26.28
N VAL A 94 -40.06 19.91 25.41
CA VAL A 94 -39.86 20.62 24.14
C VAL A 94 -40.18 22.11 24.32
N PRO A 95 -39.19 23.02 24.26
CA PRO A 95 -39.44 24.44 24.43
C PRO A 95 -40.34 25.00 23.31
N PRO A 96 -41.19 26.01 23.58
CA PRO A 96 -41.98 26.67 22.55
C PRO A 96 -41.11 27.16 21.38
N GLY A 97 -41.55 26.91 20.15
CA GLY A 97 -40.80 27.26 18.93
C GLY A 97 -39.70 26.26 18.53
N SER A 98 -39.50 25.18 19.28
CA SER A 98 -38.62 24.07 18.92
C SER A 98 -39.39 22.99 18.16
N ALA A 99 -38.71 22.21 17.31
CA ALA A 99 -39.25 21.00 16.72
C ALA A 99 -38.90 19.77 17.59
N ALA A 100 -39.61 18.66 17.37
CA ALA A 100 -39.28 17.38 18.00
C ALA A 100 -38.93 16.32 16.95
N ARG A 101 -37.86 15.55 17.19
CA ARG A 101 -37.54 14.35 16.41
C ARG A 101 -37.83 13.13 17.25
N LEU A 102 -38.83 12.36 16.86
CA LEU A 102 -39.19 11.11 17.50
C LEU A 102 -38.56 9.94 16.72
N ALA A 103 -37.34 9.58 17.11
CA ALA A 103 -36.59 8.46 16.57
C ALA A 103 -37.02 7.14 17.23
N VAL A 104 -38.27 6.76 16.97
CA VAL A 104 -38.91 5.52 17.44
C VAL A 104 -39.57 4.82 16.26
N SER A 105 -39.29 3.53 16.06
CA SER A 105 -39.87 2.73 14.97
C SER A 105 -41.40 2.86 14.92
N GLY A 106 -41.93 3.10 13.72
CA GLY A 106 -43.37 3.17 13.45
C GLY A 106 -44.06 4.47 13.89
N ALA A 107 -43.36 5.42 14.51
CA ALA A 107 -43.95 6.65 15.04
C ALA A 107 -44.68 7.51 13.98
N GLY A 108 -44.27 7.41 12.71
CA GLY A 108 -44.90 8.07 11.57
C GLY A 108 -45.91 7.21 10.80
N MET A 109 -46.23 6.00 11.27
CA MET A 109 -47.20 5.09 10.64
C MET A 109 -48.54 5.07 11.36
N ASP A 110 -49.59 4.86 10.57
CA ASP A 110 -50.93 4.59 11.08
C ASP A 110 -51.14 3.07 11.17
N ALA A 111 -50.66 2.46 12.26
CA ALA A 111 -50.68 0.99 12.41
C ALA A 111 -52.08 0.44 12.78
N ALA A 112 -52.95 1.26 13.37
CA ALA A 112 -54.22 0.82 13.97
C ALA A 112 -55.46 1.61 13.50
N GLY A 113 -55.33 2.47 12.49
CA GLY A 113 -56.41 3.35 12.02
C GLY A 113 -56.71 4.52 12.97
N SER A 114 -55.88 4.72 13.99
CA SER A 114 -55.96 5.83 14.95
C SER A 114 -55.23 7.10 14.47
N GLY A 115 -54.57 7.03 13.31
CA GLY A 115 -53.64 8.02 12.81
C GLY A 115 -52.23 7.85 13.41
N PRO A 116 -51.20 8.43 12.78
CA PRO A 116 -49.83 8.32 13.25
C PRO A 116 -49.62 8.99 14.62
N PRO A 117 -48.92 8.34 15.59
CA PRO A 117 -48.61 8.95 16.89
C PRO A 117 -47.93 10.32 16.79
N ALA A 118 -46.99 10.47 15.85
CA ALA A 118 -46.32 11.74 15.61
C ALA A 118 -47.26 12.88 15.18
N ALA A 119 -48.36 12.57 14.49
CA ALA A 119 -49.36 13.56 14.09
C ALA A 119 -50.21 14.05 15.28
N ALA A 120 -50.46 13.17 16.26
CA ALA A 120 -51.10 13.56 17.52
C ALA A 120 -50.17 14.45 18.35
N LEU A 121 -48.89 14.05 18.46
CA LEU A 121 -47.88 14.83 19.16
C LEU A 121 -47.64 16.21 18.53
N ALA A 122 -47.58 16.33 17.21
CA ALA A 122 -47.39 17.62 16.54
C ALA A 122 -48.50 18.62 16.88
N ARG A 123 -49.75 18.16 16.90
CA ARG A 123 -50.90 18.97 17.30
C ARG A 123 -50.83 19.36 18.78
N GLN A 124 -50.40 18.46 19.66
CA GLN A 124 -50.34 18.75 21.09
C GLN A 124 -49.19 19.69 21.43
N LEU A 125 -48.00 19.47 20.85
CA LEU A 125 -46.82 20.30 21.06
C LEU A 125 -46.94 21.67 20.38
N GLN A 126 -47.88 21.83 19.43
CA GLN A 126 -47.93 22.98 18.53
C GLN A 126 -46.57 23.22 17.84
N ALA A 127 -45.88 22.13 17.51
CA ALA A 127 -44.57 22.10 16.89
C ALA A 127 -44.47 21.03 15.80
N ASP A 128 -43.53 21.20 14.87
CA ASP A 128 -43.23 20.18 13.87
C ASP A 128 -42.64 18.93 14.55
N VAL A 129 -43.16 17.76 14.20
CA VAL A 129 -42.64 16.46 14.67
C VAL A 129 -42.10 15.66 13.49
N TYR A 130 -40.85 15.23 13.58
CA TYR A 130 -40.21 14.33 12.63
C TYR A 130 -40.19 12.90 13.15
N ALA A 131 -40.71 11.96 12.38
CA ALA A 131 -40.81 10.57 12.81
C ALA A 131 -40.60 9.58 11.64
N PRO A 132 -40.00 8.41 11.89
CA PRO A 132 -39.81 7.39 10.88
C PRO A 132 -41.15 6.70 10.55
N SER A 133 -41.36 6.47 9.26
CA SER A 133 -42.31 5.49 8.76
C SER A 133 -41.61 4.14 8.74
N GLY A 134 -42.24 3.12 9.32
CA GLY A 134 -41.68 1.77 9.40
C GLY A 134 -40.60 1.63 10.46
N GLN A 135 -39.74 0.63 10.26
CA GLN A 135 -38.65 0.34 11.18
C GLN A 135 -37.58 1.43 11.11
N LEU A 136 -37.07 1.84 12.28
CA LEU A 136 -35.89 2.69 12.42
C LEU A 136 -34.68 1.84 12.77
N LEU A 137 -33.56 2.09 12.08
CA LEU A 137 -32.26 1.54 12.38
C LEU A 137 -31.35 2.67 12.91
N LEU A 138 -30.68 2.41 14.02
CA LEU A 138 -29.59 3.25 14.52
C LEU A 138 -28.28 2.72 13.93
N ILE A 139 -27.50 3.61 13.33
CA ILE A 139 -26.31 3.26 12.54
C ILE A 139 -25.06 3.68 13.32
N PRO A 140 -24.00 2.86 13.35
CA PRO A 140 -22.72 3.28 13.93
C PRO A 140 -22.26 4.64 13.35
N GLY A 141 -21.74 5.51 14.22
CA GLY A 141 -21.39 6.89 13.87
C GLY A 141 -22.52 7.91 13.97
N GLY A 142 -23.64 7.56 14.62
CA GLY A 142 -24.72 8.51 14.94
C GLY A 142 -25.72 8.78 13.81
N GLY A 143 -25.70 7.96 12.77
CA GLY A 143 -26.69 8.00 11.68
C GLY A 143 -27.99 7.27 12.03
N MET A 144 -29.07 7.62 11.35
CA MET A 144 -30.36 6.93 11.47
C MET A 144 -30.96 6.63 10.10
N PHE A 145 -31.57 5.46 9.95
CA PHE A 145 -32.19 5.02 8.71
C PHE A 145 -33.61 4.51 8.94
N ALA A 146 -34.59 5.14 8.29
CA ALA A 146 -35.98 4.71 8.31
C ALA A 146 -36.30 3.90 7.05
N ILE A 147 -36.68 2.63 7.22
CA ILE A 147 -36.91 1.70 6.09
C ILE A 147 -37.96 2.24 5.12
N ASP A 148 -39.03 2.88 5.61
CA ASP A 148 -40.07 3.46 4.75
C ASP A 148 -39.98 4.99 4.64
N GLY A 149 -38.83 5.54 5.01
CA GLY A 149 -38.58 6.98 5.01
C GLY A 149 -39.13 7.69 6.24
N TRP A 150 -38.73 8.93 6.40
CA TRP A 150 -39.18 9.81 7.46
C TRP A 150 -40.36 10.67 7.02
N ARG A 151 -41.10 11.21 7.98
CA ARG A 151 -42.24 12.11 7.74
C ARG A 151 -42.19 13.27 8.73
N TRP A 152 -42.43 14.48 8.21
CA TRP A 152 -42.67 15.68 9.00
C TRP A 152 -44.17 15.88 9.16
N PHE A 153 -44.61 15.99 10.41
CA PHE A 153 -45.98 16.27 10.80
C PHE A 153 -46.04 17.69 11.36
N ALA A 154 -46.74 18.58 10.66
CA ALA A 154 -46.97 19.93 11.12
C ALA A 154 -48.19 19.98 12.06
N PRO A 155 -48.26 20.96 12.98
CA PRO A 155 -49.39 21.13 13.90
C PRO A 155 -50.74 21.34 13.21
N ASP A 156 -50.74 21.86 11.99
CA ASP A 156 -51.94 22.07 11.18
C ASP A 156 -52.43 20.79 10.45
N GLY A 157 -51.76 19.65 10.68
CA GLY A 157 -52.10 18.36 10.09
C GLY A 157 -51.46 18.10 8.73
N ARG A 158 -50.66 19.03 8.16
CA ARG A 158 -49.91 18.76 6.93
C ARG A 158 -48.81 17.73 7.20
N VAL A 159 -48.65 16.80 6.25
CA VAL A 159 -47.59 15.79 6.28
C VAL A 159 -46.67 15.98 5.09
N ARG A 160 -45.36 16.09 5.35
CA ARG A 160 -44.32 16.18 4.32
C ARG A 160 -43.46 14.93 4.38
N ARG A 161 -43.20 14.31 3.23
CA ARG A 161 -42.24 13.21 3.13
C ARG A 161 -40.83 13.75 3.33
N GLY A 162 -40.10 13.13 4.24
CA GLY A 162 -38.67 13.30 4.41
C GLY A 162 -37.89 12.29 3.58
N GLY A 163 -36.59 12.27 3.83
CA GLY A 163 -35.68 11.26 3.28
C GLY A 163 -35.75 9.92 4.01
N ARG A 164 -34.90 8.97 3.65
CA ARG A 164 -34.68 7.72 4.41
C ARG A 164 -33.63 7.87 5.50
N ARG A 165 -32.64 8.75 5.29
CA ARG A 165 -31.52 8.93 6.22
C ARG A 165 -31.68 10.20 7.04
N HIS A 166 -31.16 10.15 8.26
CA HIS A 166 -31.00 11.32 9.11
C HIS A 166 -29.62 11.32 9.79
N PRO A 167 -28.85 12.43 9.72
CA PRO A 167 -29.06 13.58 8.85
C PRO A 167 -29.11 13.17 7.38
N ARG A 168 -29.90 13.88 6.57
CA ARG A 168 -30.05 13.55 5.14
C ARG A 168 -28.74 13.89 4.41
N PRO A 169 -28.06 12.92 3.77
CA PRO A 169 -26.90 13.20 2.94
C PRO A 169 -27.33 13.81 1.59
N HIS A 170 -26.41 14.53 0.96
CA HIS A 170 -26.71 15.24 -0.29
C HIS A 170 -26.98 14.27 -1.46
N TRP A 171 -26.35 13.09 -1.44
CA TRP A 171 -26.45 12.05 -2.46
C TRP A 171 -27.72 11.18 -2.39
N GLU A 172 -28.59 11.40 -1.41
CA GLU A 172 -29.73 10.50 -1.16
C GLU A 172 -30.73 10.46 -2.33
N ALA A 173 -30.98 11.60 -2.99
CA ALA A 173 -31.99 11.69 -4.04
C ALA A 173 -31.61 10.88 -5.28
N GLU A 174 -30.32 10.88 -5.60
CA GLU A 174 -29.69 10.10 -6.67
C GLU A 174 -29.82 8.60 -6.37
N VAL A 175 -29.44 8.17 -5.16
CA VAL A 175 -29.59 6.76 -4.73
C VAL A 175 -31.03 6.28 -4.81
N ASP A 176 -31.99 7.06 -4.30
CA ASP A 176 -33.41 6.69 -4.37
C ASP A 176 -33.91 6.59 -5.82
N THR A 177 -33.34 7.37 -6.73
CA THR A 177 -33.65 7.30 -8.16
C THR A 177 -33.09 6.04 -8.79
N LEU A 178 -31.85 5.66 -8.46
CA LEU A 178 -31.23 4.42 -8.96
C LEU A 178 -31.96 3.17 -8.46
N VAL A 179 -32.37 3.14 -7.20
CA VAL A 179 -33.13 2.01 -6.63
C VAL A 179 -34.44 1.75 -7.38
N ARG A 180 -35.08 2.81 -7.91
CA ARG A 180 -36.31 2.67 -8.72
C ARG A 180 -36.08 2.18 -10.15
N HIS A 181 -34.85 2.33 -10.67
CA HIS A 181 -34.51 2.06 -12.07
C HIS A 181 -33.39 1.01 -12.18
N ALA A 182 -33.38 0.03 -11.28
CA ALA A 182 -32.40 -1.04 -11.31
C ALA A 182 -32.38 -1.75 -12.67
N ALA A 183 -31.18 -2.04 -13.17
CA ALA A 183 -30.98 -2.69 -14.46
C ALA A 183 -31.50 -4.14 -14.42
N PRO A 184 -31.95 -4.71 -15.55
CA PRO A 184 -32.34 -6.11 -15.61
C PRO A 184 -31.22 -7.03 -15.08
N GLY A 185 -31.57 -7.97 -14.20
CA GLY A 185 -30.62 -8.93 -13.60
C GLY A 185 -29.87 -8.40 -12.36
N VAL A 186 -30.00 -7.12 -12.02
CA VAL A 186 -29.44 -6.52 -10.81
C VAL A 186 -30.57 -6.01 -9.93
N ARG A 187 -30.57 -6.39 -8.65
CA ARG A 187 -31.44 -5.79 -7.65
C ARG A 187 -30.71 -4.65 -6.94
N ALA A 188 -31.46 -3.59 -6.64
CA ALA A 188 -30.95 -2.43 -5.93
C ALA A 188 -31.81 -2.13 -4.69
N TYR A 189 -31.16 -1.92 -3.56
CA TYR A 189 -31.79 -1.53 -2.31
C TYR A 189 -31.13 -0.29 -1.74
N ALA A 190 -31.94 0.62 -1.19
CA ALA A 190 -31.41 1.70 -0.38
C ALA A 190 -30.93 1.11 0.97
N VAL A 191 -29.68 1.37 1.31
CA VAL A 191 -29.09 1.01 2.60
C VAL A 191 -28.57 2.27 3.31
N PRO A 192 -28.32 2.25 4.62
CA PRO A 192 -27.94 3.45 5.35
C PRO A 192 -26.78 4.22 4.74
N ALA A 193 -25.69 3.54 4.36
CA ALA A 193 -24.51 4.16 3.77
C ALA A 193 -24.63 4.50 2.26
N GLY A 194 -25.69 4.06 1.58
CA GLY A 194 -25.83 4.28 0.15
C GLY A 194 -26.75 3.27 -0.53
N ILE A 195 -26.20 2.53 -1.49
CA ILE A 195 -26.95 1.59 -2.33
C ILE A 195 -26.31 0.21 -2.24
N TRP A 196 -27.14 -0.81 -2.19
CA TRP A 196 -26.72 -2.21 -2.23
C TRP A 196 -27.20 -2.86 -3.51
N LEU A 197 -26.26 -3.41 -4.27
CA LEU A 197 -26.45 -4.00 -5.60
C LEU A 197 -26.03 -5.45 -5.58
N PHE A 198 -26.91 -6.35 -6.03
CA PHE A 198 -26.59 -7.78 -6.11
C PHE A 198 -27.40 -8.46 -7.22
N THR A 199 -26.94 -9.64 -7.64
CA THR A 199 -27.59 -10.43 -8.69
C THR A 199 -29.01 -10.80 -8.30
N ASP A 200 -29.96 -10.64 -9.21
CA ASP A 200 -31.33 -11.10 -9.00
C ASP A 200 -31.38 -12.64 -8.90
N ALA A 201 -31.72 -13.13 -7.70
CA ALA A 201 -31.72 -14.55 -7.36
C ALA A 201 -33.08 -14.91 -6.74
N PRO A 202 -34.11 -15.20 -7.56
CA PRO A 202 -35.50 -15.35 -7.09
C PRO A 202 -35.73 -16.56 -6.16
N HIS A 203 -34.75 -17.47 -6.07
CA HIS A 203 -34.79 -18.62 -5.18
C HIS A 203 -34.29 -18.31 -3.76
N LEU A 204 -33.67 -17.14 -3.55
CA LEU A 204 -33.21 -16.69 -2.24
C LEU A 204 -34.28 -15.82 -1.58
N PRO A 205 -34.35 -15.82 -0.22
CA PRO A 205 -35.26 -14.94 0.50
C PRO A 205 -34.94 -13.47 0.21
N GLU A 206 -35.96 -12.62 0.27
CA GLU A 206 -35.77 -11.16 0.28
C GLU A 206 -34.77 -10.74 1.37
N PRO A 207 -34.03 -9.64 1.17
CA PRO A 207 -33.19 -9.10 2.22
C PRO A 207 -33.93 -8.85 3.54
N GLY A 208 -33.28 -9.24 4.62
CA GLY A 208 -33.77 -9.07 5.98
C GLY A 208 -33.28 -7.77 6.62
N LEU A 209 -33.85 -7.43 7.78
CA LEU A 209 -33.38 -6.30 8.59
C LEU A 209 -32.11 -6.63 9.40
N ASP A 210 -31.69 -7.89 9.37
CA ASP A 210 -30.48 -8.43 10.00
C ASP A 210 -29.29 -8.54 9.04
N ASP A 211 -29.46 -8.20 7.76
CA ASP A 211 -28.36 -8.15 6.80
C ASP A 211 -27.31 -7.11 7.23
N LEU A 212 -26.04 -7.53 7.33
CA LEU A 212 -24.94 -6.71 7.85
C LEU A 212 -24.67 -5.44 7.05
N VAL A 213 -25.09 -5.41 5.78
CA VAL A 213 -25.03 -4.20 4.94
C VAL A 213 -25.81 -3.03 5.55
N LEU A 214 -26.82 -3.31 6.37
CA LEU A 214 -27.59 -2.30 7.10
C LEU A 214 -26.85 -1.73 8.33
N ALA A 215 -25.71 -2.31 8.71
CA ALA A 215 -24.84 -1.78 9.77
C ALA A 215 -23.70 -0.90 9.23
N VAL A 216 -23.55 -0.77 7.90
CA VAL A 216 -22.48 0.03 7.31
C VAL A 216 -22.65 1.51 7.69
N PRO A 217 -21.62 2.15 8.28
CA PRO A 217 -21.67 3.54 8.70
C PRO A 217 -21.97 4.48 7.53
N MET A 218 -22.82 5.48 7.77
CA MET A 218 -23.17 6.47 6.76
C MET A 218 -22.10 7.58 6.68
N ASP A 219 -21.53 7.78 5.50
CA ASP A 219 -20.72 8.96 5.17
C ASP A 219 -21.62 10.01 4.48
N ARG A 220 -21.67 11.23 5.03
CA ARG A 220 -22.55 12.29 4.52
C ARG A 220 -22.04 12.91 3.23
N ASP A 221 -20.74 12.78 2.99
CA ASP A 221 -20.05 13.41 1.87
C ASP A 221 -19.77 12.41 0.75
N ARG A 222 -19.88 11.10 1.02
CA ARG A 222 -19.62 10.06 0.02
C ARG A 222 -20.67 8.95 0.09
N VAL A 223 -21.19 8.56 -1.07
CA VAL A 223 -22.07 7.39 -1.19
C VAL A 223 -21.25 6.09 -1.11
N THR A 224 -21.75 5.09 -0.40
CA THR A 224 -21.20 3.74 -0.44
C THR A 224 -22.02 2.85 -1.38
N VAL A 225 -21.36 2.25 -2.37
CA VAL A 225 -21.92 1.25 -3.27
C VAL A 225 -21.48 -0.12 -2.78
N VAL A 226 -22.40 -0.90 -2.23
CA VAL A 226 -22.13 -2.25 -1.75
C VAL A 226 -22.49 -3.25 -2.84
N LEU A 227 -21.56 -4.12 -3.22
CA LEU A 227 -21.75 -5.13 -4.26
C LEU A 227 -21.84 -6.53 -3.68
N GLY A 228 -22.75 -7.33 -4.22
CA GLY A 228 -22.90 -8.75 -3.90
C GLY A 228 -23.74 -9.01 -2.65
N ARG A 229 -24.07 -10.28 -2.44
CA ARG A 229 -24.78 -10.79 -1.27
C ARG A 229 -24.25 -12.20 -0.99
N PRO A 230 -24.02 -12.58 0.28
CA PRO A 230 -23.72 -13.97 0.61
C PRO A 230 -24.75 -14.94 0.01
N GLY A 231 -24.27 -16.03 -0.58
CA GLY A 231 -25.07 -17.03 -1.29
C GLY A 231 -25.41 -16.66 -2.74
N THR A 232 -25.02 -15.49 -3.24
CA THR A 232 -25.22 -15.09 -4.64
C THR A 232 -23.90 -14.93 -5.38
N PRO A 233 -23.87 -15.23 -6.70
CA PRO A 233 -22.74 -14.83 -7.53
C PRO A 233 -22.64 -13.29 -7.60
N PRO A 234 -21.43 -12.73 -7.80
CA PRO A 234 -21.24 -11.30 -7.99
C PRO A 234 -22.08 -10.77 -9.16
N PRO A 235 -22.63 -9.54 -9.07
CA PRO A 235 -23.38 -8.94 -10.16
C PRO A 235 -22.47 -8.63 -11.36
N ASP A 236 -23.06 -8.57 -12.55
CA ASP A 236 -22.34 -8.19 -13.77
C ASP A 236 -21.81 -6.75 -13.67
N ALA A 237 -20.52 -6.57 -13.97
CA ALA A 237 -19.83 -5.31 -13.75
C ALA A 237 -20.31 -4.20 -14.71
N GLU A 238 -20.74 -4.54 -15.93
CA GLU A 238 -21.22 -3.57 -16.92
C GLU A 238 -22.63 -3.08 -16.58
N ALA A 239 -23.50 -4.00 -16.17
CA ALA A 239 -24.84 -3.67 -15.67
C ALA A 239 -24.78 -2.79 -14.42
N VAL A 240 -23.85 -3.09 -13.50
CA VAL A 240 -23.63 -2.26 -12.30
C VAL A 240 -23.04 -0.90 -12.67
N PHE A 241 -22.04 -0.86 -13.56
CA PHE A 241 -21.44 0.39 -14.02
C PHE A 241 -22.49 1.35 -14.60
N SER A 242 -23.38 0.85 -15.46
CA SER A 242 -24.46 1.62 -16.06
C SER A 242 -25.42 2.25 -15.03
N LEU A 243 -25.55 1.64 -13.84
CA LEU A 243 -26.34 2.20 -12.74
C LEU A 243 -25.57 3.28 -11.98
N VAL A 244 -24.30 3.01 -11.65
CA VAL A 244 -23.52 3.92 -10.80
C VAL A 244 -22.91 5.09 -11.56
N GLU A 245 -23.00 5.10 -12.90
CA GLU A 245 -22.52 6.21 -13.74
C GLU A 245 -23.21 7.55 -13.44
N ALA A 246 -24.41 7.52 -12.89
CA ALA A 246 -25.09 8.74 -12.45
C ALA A 246 -24.62 9.27 -11.08
N LEU A 247 -23.75 8.55 -10.36
CA LEU A 247 -23.24 8.94 -9.04
C LEU A 247 -21.95 9.74 -9.15
N ASP A 248 -21.64 10.47 -8.08
CA ASP A 248 -20.36 11.17 -7.95
C ASP A 248 -19.19 10.17 -7.88
N PRO A 249 -18.08 10.39 -8.61
CA PRO A 249 -16.95 9.46 -8.67
C PRO A 249 -16.18 9.32 -7.34
N SER A 250 -16.40 10.21 -6.36
CA SER A 250 -15.83 10.11 -5.00
C SER A 250 -16.49 9.04 -4.11
N MET A 251 -17.33 8.17 -4.67
CA MET A 251 -17.95 7.05 -3.98
C MET A 251 -16.95 6.04 -3.40
N LEU A 252 -17.37 5.35 -2.34
CA LEU A 252 -16.69 4.17 -1.81
C LEU A 252 -17.37 2.91 -2.35
N ILE A 253 -16.62 2.02 -2.99
CA ILE A 253 -17.15 0.71 -3.41
C ILE A 253 -16.78 -0.32 -2.35
N ALA A 254 -17.74 -1.12 -1.91
CA ALA A 254 -17.54 -2.18 -0.92
C ALA A 254 -18.07 -3.52 -1.43
N SER A 255 -17.50 -4.62 -0.95
CA SER A 255 -17.97 -5.97 -1.28
C SER A 255 -18.70 -6.61 -0.09
N TYR A 256 -19.78 -7.34 -0.39
CA TYR A 256 -20.51 -8.17 0.55
C TYR A 256 -20.59 -9.61 0.03
N GLY A 257 -20.07 -10.57 0.82
CA GLY A 257 -19.82 -11.93 0.35
C GLY A 257 -18.66 -11.97 -0.65
N ASP A 258 -18.77 -12.80 -1.70
CA ASP A 258 -17.67 -13.09 -2.63
C ASP A 258 -17.50 -12.07 -3.79
N ALA A 259 -17.91 -10.81 -3.57
CA ALA A 259 -17.94 -9.78 -4.61
C ALA A 259 -16.69 -8.87 -4.65
N ALA A 260 -15.61 -9.22 -3.94
CA ALA A 260 -14.39 -8.41 -3.88
C ALA A 260 -13.76 -8.19 -5.26
N GLY A 261 -13.70 -9.23 -6.10
CA GLY A 261 -13.20 -9.13 -7.48
C GLY A 261 -14.06 -8.20 -8.36
N ALA A 262 -15.39 -8.31 -8.26
CA ALA A 262 -16.32 -7.45 -8.99
C ALA A 262 -16.23 -5.98 -8.53
N ALA A 263 -16.04 -5.74 -7.23
CA ALA A 263 -15.81 -4.40 -6.68
C ALA A 263 -14.56 -3.74 -7.24
N LEU A 264 -13.44 -4.48 -7.31
CA LEU A 264 -12.20 -3.98 -7.91
C LEU A 264 -12.32 -3.74 -9.41
N GLN A 265 -13.03 -4.62 -10.13
CA GLN A 265 -13.29 -4.43 -11.55
C GLN A 265 -14.14 -3.18 -11.81
N LEU A 266 -15.24 -3.00 -11.04
CA LEU A 266 -16.08 -1.81 -11.12
C LEU A 266 -15.26 -0.55 -10.84
N ALA A 267 -14.48 -0.53 -9.76
CA ALA A 267 -13.65 0.61 -9.40
C ALA A 267 -12.63 0.98 -10.48
N GLY A 268 -12.01 -0.01 -11.13
CA GLY A 268 -11.13 0.24 -12.28
C GLY A 268 -11.87 0.83 -13.48
N THR A 269 -13.09 0.37 -13.77
CA THR A 269 -13.92 0.92 -14.85
C THR A 269 -14.35 2.36 -14.54
N VAL A 270 -14.80 2.62 -13.31
CA VAL A 270 -15.14 3.96 -12.83
C VAL A 270 -13.92 4.87 -12.92
N ALA A 271 -12.76 4.44 -12.41
CA ALA A 271 -11.55 5.25 -12.42
C ALA A 271 -11.09 5.63 -13.83
N ARG A 272 -11.25 4.72 -14.82
CA ARG A 272 -10.97 5.02 -16.24
C ARG A 272 -11.99 5.98 -16.85
N HIS A 273 -13.28 5.83 -16.51
CA HIS A 273 -14.32 6.66 -17.10
C HIS A 273 -14.22 8.13 -16.67
N TRP A 274 -14.00 8.40 -15.37
CA TRP A 274 -13.89 9.77 -14.84
C TRP A 274 -12.46 10.28 -14.69
N ASP A 275 -11.45 9.51 -15.10
CA ASP A 275 -10.02 9.80 -14.88
C ASP A 275 -9.72 10.25 -13.43
N THR A 276 -10.39 9.61 -12.46
CA THR A 276 -10.34 9.96 -11.04
C THR A 276 -10.11 8.71 -10.21
N PRO A 277 -9.21 8.71 -9.20
CA PRO A 277 -9.01 7.55 -8.35
C PRO A 277 -10.26 7.20 -7.54
N VAL A 278 -10.56 5.90 -7.42
CA VAL A 278 -11.75 5.39 -6.73
C VAL A 278 -11.30 4.53 -5.54
N GLU A 279 -11.93 4.71 -4.38
CA GLU A 279 -11.64 3.89 -3.21
C GLU A 279 -12.53 2.63 -3.16
N VAL A 280 -11.91 1.51 -2.80
CA VAL A 280 -12.56 0.21 -2.61
C VAL A 280 -12.28 -0.27 -1.19
N ALA A 281 -13.31 -0.55 -0.41
CA ALA A 281 -13.18 -1.30 0.83
C ALA A 281 -12.96 -2.79 0.52
N THR A 282 -12.05 -3.44 1.23
CA THR A 282 -11.72 -4.87 1.07
C THR A 282 -12.76 -5.82 1.68
N GLY A 283 -13.88 -5.26 2.14
CA GLY A 283 -15.02 -5.92 2.77
C GLY A 283 -16.11 -4.90 3.08
N LEU A 284 -17.06 -5.26 3.94
CA LEU A 284 -18.06 -4.33 4.45
C LEU A 284 -17.41 -3.34 5.43
N PRO A 285 -17.52 -2.02 5.20
CA PRO A 285 -17.04 -1.03 6.16
C PRO A 285 -17.87 -1.09 7.45
N THR A 286 -17.20 -1.05 8.58
CA THR A 286 -17.81 -0.99 9.91
C THR A 286 -16.92 -0.17 10.86
N LEU A 287 -17.41 0.14 12.06
CA LEU A 287 -16.60 0.76 13.11
C LEU A 287 -16.10 -0.30 14.09
N ASP A 288 -14.83 -0.21 14.47
CA ASP A 288 -14.29 -0.97 15.60
C ASP A 288 -14.69 -0.35 16.94
N GLY A 289 -14.29 -0.98 18.06
CA GLY A 289 -14.60 -0.47 19.41
C GLY A 289 -13.96 0.89 19.75
N ALA A 290 -13.12 1.43 18.88
CA ALA A 290 -12.52 2.76 19.00
C ALA A 290 -13.09 3.74 17.95
N ASP A 291 -14.26 3.42 17.38
CA ASP A 291 -14.94 4.18 16.33
C ASP A 291 -14.09 4.41 15.06
N ARG A 292 -13.13 3.51 14.79
CA ARG A 292 -12.30 3.57 13.58
C ARG A 292 -12.94 2.74 12.48
N LEU A 293 -12.95 3.28 11.27
CA LEU A 293 -13.44 2.57 10.09
C LEU A 293 -12.52 1.40 9.74
N VAL A 294 -13.03 0.18 9.91
CA VAL A 294 -12.39 -1.08 9.52
C VAL A 294 -13.23 -1.77 8.45
N SER A 295 -12.67 -2.77 7.77
CA SER A 295 -13.40 -3.56 6.78
C SER A 295 -13.51 -5.00 7.25
N VAL A 296 -14.71 -5.55 7.19
CA VAL A 296 -15.00 -6.94 7.53
C VAL A 296 -15.28 -7.70 6.26
N SER A 297 -14.41 -8.66 5.94
CA SER A 297 -14.64 -9.59 4.83
C SER A 297 -15.52 -10.74 5.32
N LEU A 298 -16.54 -11.04 4.53
CA LEU A 298 -17.43 -12.18 4.75
C LEU A 298 -17.17 -13.24 3.70
N ASP A 299 -17.31 -14.49 4.10
CA ASP A 299 -17.27 -15.57 3.15
C ASP A 299 -18.52 -15.67 2.28
N ALA A 300 -18.46 -16.51 1.25
CA ALA A 300 -19.54 -16.70 0.31
C ALA A 300 -20.86 -17.10 0.99
N ASP A 301 -20.80 -17.81 2.13
CA ASP A 301 -21.98 -18.29 2.87
C ASP A 301 -22.44 -17.31 3.97
N GLY A 302 -21.70 -16.23 4.21
CA GLY A 302 -21.95 -15.25 5.26
C GLY A 302 -21.77 -15.79 6.68
N GLN A 303 -21.18 -16.99 6.83
CA GLN A 303 -21.01 -17.67 8.12
C GLN A 303 -19.67 -17.34 8.77
N GLY A 304 -18.65 -17.07 7.95
CA GLY A 304 -17.32 -16.69 8.39
C GLY A 304 -17.07 -15.22 8.11
N TRP A 305 -16.52 -14.51 9.09
CA TRP A 305 -16.01 -13.16 8.91
C TRP A 305 -14.61 -13.02 9.49
N TRP A 306 -13.88 -12.02 9.01
CA TRP A 306 -12.60 -11.57 9.57
C TRP A 306 -12.29 -10.15 9.10
N THR A 307 -11.28 -9.52 9.70
CA THR A 307 -10.82 -8.17 9.33
C THR A 307 -9.51 -8.26 8.55
N PRO A 308 -9.52 -8.05 7.21
CA PRO A 308 -8.29 -8.02 6.43
C PRO A 308 -7.33 -6.92 6.90
N PRO A 309 -5.99 -7.15 6.88
CA PRO A 309 -4.95 -6.16 7.14
C PRO A 309 -5.12 -4.81 6.43
N VAL A 310 -5.52 -4.85 5.17
CA VAL A 310 -5.74 -3.69 4.33
C VAL A 310 -7.23 -3.47 4.29
N SER A 311 -7.73 -2.39 4.87
CA SER A 311 -9.16 -2.07 4.88
C SER A 311 -9.63 -1.43 3.57
N ARG A 312 -8.76 -0.63 2.93
CA ARG A 312 -9.10 0.09 1.70
C ARG A 312 -7.98 0.05 0.67
N LEU A 313 -8.39 0.06 -0.59
CA LEU A 313 -7.57 0.14 -1.77
C LEU A 313 -7.98 1.37 -2.58
N ARG A 314 -7.05 1.95 -3.33
CA ARG A 314 -7.28 3.01 -4.29
C ARG A 314 -6.99 2.46 -5.67
N CYS A 315 -8.00 2.47 -6.52
CA CYS A 315 -7.91 2.12 -7.93
C CYS A 315 -7.67 3.38 -8.75
N THR A 316 -6.83 3.27 -9.78
CA THR A 316 -6.58 4.33 -10.78
C THR A 316 -6.86 3.77 -12.17
N ALA A 317 -6.86 4.61 -13.20
CA ALA A 317 -7.18 4.21 -14.57
C ALA A 317 -6.31 3.03 -15.07
N ASP A 318 -4.99 3.13 -14.88
CA ASP A 318 -3.99 2.22 -15.47
C ASP A 318 -3.06 1.54 -14.44
N GLY A 319 -3.18 1.90 -13.16
CA GLY A 319 -2.31 1.38 -12.08
C GLY A 319 -2.90 0.18 -11.32
N PRO A 320 -2.06 -0.65 -10.68
CA PRO A 320 -2.55 -1.64 -9.72
C PRO A 320 -3.26 -0.94 -8.55
N PRO A 321 -4.26 -1.59 -7.91
CA PRO A 321 -4.84 -1.08 -6.68
C PRO A 321 -3.78 -0.93 -5.57
N VAL A 322 -3.78 0.21 -4.89
CA VAL A 322 -2.80 0.54 -3.83
C VAL A 322 -3.52 0.69 -2.49
N PRO A 323 -3.02 0.12 -1.37
CA PRO A 323 -3.59 0.34 -0.05
C PRO A 323 -3.74 1.82 0.33
N VAL A 324 -4.85 2.15 1.00
CA VAL A 324 -5.12 3.48 1.53
C VAL A 324 -4.98 3.49 3.04
N GLY A 325 -4.14 4.40 3.54
CA GLY A 325 -3.90 4.57 4.97
C GLY A 325 -2.81 3.65 5.52
N PRO A 326 -2.49 3.80 6.81
CA PRO A 326 -1.54 2.92 7.48
C PRO A 326 -2.10 1.50 7.62
N VAL A 327 -1.20 0.51 7.66
CA VAL A 327 -1.55 -0.87 8.03
C VAL A 327 -1.21 -1.02 9.51
N ASP A 328 -2.22 -1.13 10.37
CA ASP A 328 -2.08 -0.95 11.82
C ASP A 328 -0.93 -1.75 12.46
N PHE A 329 -0.77 -3.05 12.15
CA PHE A 329 0.30 -3.88 12.73
C PHE A 329 1.71 -3.63 12.12
N LEU A 330 1.79 -2.80 11.08
CA LEU A 330 3.03 -2.34 10.46
C LEU A 330 3.31 -0.85 10.77
N ALA A 331 2.42 -0.17 11.49
CA ALA A 331 2.50 1.28 11.70
C ALA A 331 3.74 1.71 12.49
N ASP A 332 4.34 0.80 13.27
CA ASP A 332 5.57 1.05 14.03
C ASP A 332 6.87 0.79 13.23
N LEU A 333 6.75 0.24 12.00
CA LEU A 333 7.89 0.00 11.13
C LEU A 333 8.25 1.24 10.32
N ARG A 334 9.54 1.36 9.98
CA ARG A 334 10.03 2.46 9.13
C ARG A 334 9.44 2.33 7.71
N PRO A 335 8.77 3.36 7.17
CA PRO A 335 8.28 3.32 5.80
C PRO A 335 9.41 3.14 4.77
N ALA A 336 9.20 2.24 3.80
CA ALA A 336 10.09 1.94 2.69
C ALA A 336 9.55 2.41 1.32
N GLY A 337 8.28 2.77 1.25
CA GLY A 337 7.59 3.27 0.05
C GLY A 337 6.08 3.36 0.29
N PRO A 338 5.28 3.73 -0.71
CA PRO A 338 3.82 3.65 -0.62
C PRO A 338 3.39 2.22 -0.24
N GLY A 339 2.67 2.08 0.89
CA GLY A 339 2.23 0.78 1.39
C GLY A 339 3.35 -0.20 1.78
N SER A 340 4.62 0.23 1.79
CA SER A 340 5.78 -0.62 2.03
C SER A 340 6.52 -0.21 3.31
N TYR A 341 6.96 -1.20 4.08
CA TYR A 341 7.59 -1.02 5.40
C TYR A 341 8.85 -1.86 5.51
N ARG A 342 9.91 -1.32 6.12
CA ARG A 342 11.16 -2.06 6.34
C ARG A 342 10.98 -3.04 7.49
N LEU A 343 11.19 -4.32 7.20
CA LEU A 343 11.31 -5.37 8.21
C LEU A 343 12.74 -5.39 8.77
N ASN A 344 13.74 -5.29 7.89
CA ASN A 344 15.15 -5.08 8.23
C ASN A 344 15.87 -4.41 7.05
N GLU A 345 17.21 -4.43 7.02
CA GLU A 345 17.99 -3.84 5.91
C GLU A 345 17.85 -4.60 4.58
N ARG A 346 17.48 -5.89 4.61
CA ARG A 346 17.41 -6.77 3.44
C ARG A 346 15.99 -7.05 2.96
N TRP A 347 14.99 -6.78 3.79
CA TRP A 347 13.59 -7.15 3.55
C TRP A 347 12.63 -6.02 3.86
N VAL A 348 11.68 -5.84 2.96
CA VAL A 348 10.48 -5.01 3.15
C VAL A 348 9.24 -5.88 3.08
N VAL A 349 8.19 -5.45 3.74
CA VAL A 349 6.83 -5.93 3.51
C VAL A 349 6.06 -4.84 2.79
N GLU A 350 5.45 -5.19 1.67
CA GLU A 350 4.52 -4.34 0.93
C GLU A 350 3.11 -4.87 1.12
N ALA A 351 2.20 -4.01 1.58
CA ALA A 351 0.78 -4.31 1.57
C ALA A 351 0.25 -4.15 0.14
N THR A 352 -0.53 -5.13 -0.32
CA THR A 352 -1.07 -5.20 -1.68
C THR A 352 -2.55 -5.59 -1.63
N GLN A 353 -3.25 -5.57 -2.76
CA GLN A 353 -4.64 -6.03 -2.80
C GLN A 353 -4.82 -7.52 -2.44
N PHE A 354 -3.79 -8.34 -2.66
CA PHE A 354 -3.89 -9.77 -2.39
C PHE A 354 -3.50 -10.16 -0.95
N GLY A 355 -2.89 -9.24 -0.20
CA GLY A 355 -2.38 -9.47 1.14
C GLY A 355 -1.05 -8.76 1.35
N LEU A 356 0.00 -9.52 1.68
CA LEU A 356 1.33 -9.00 1.96
C LEU A 356 2.36 -9.58 1.00
N TRP A 357 3.35 -8.76 0.65
CA TRP A 357 4.48 -9.16 -0.16
C TRP A 357 5.79 -8.86 0.55
N VAL A 358 6.44 -9.90 1.05
CA VAL A 358 7.75 -9.84 1.69
C VAL A 358 8.81 -9.98 0.62
N ARG A 359 9.57 -8.92 0.35
CA ARG A 359 10.54 -8.88 -0.76
C ARG A 359 11.78 -8.07 -0.39
N PRO A 360 12.89 -8.21 -1.13
CA PRO A 360 13.99 -7.26 -1.00
C PRO A 360 13.55 -5.82 -1.36
N PRO A 361 14.06 -4.77 -0.69
CA PRO A 361 13.60 -3.38 -0.84
C PRO A 361 13.47 -2.88 -2.28
N PHE A 362 14.36 -3.32 -3.17
CA PHE A 362 14.49 -2.85 -4.55
C PHE A 362 14.05 -3.88 -5.58
N ALA A 363 13.83 -5.12 -5.14
CA ALA A 363 13.36 -6.19 -5.99
C ALA A 363 11.85 -5.99 -6.27
N GLY A 364 11.42 -6.17 -7.50
CA GLY A 364 10.00 -6.26 -7.84
C GLY A 364 9.23 -4.95 -8.02
N GLN A 365 9.91 -3.80 -8.09
CA GLN A 365 9.26 -2.49 -8.30
C GLN A 365 8.44 -2.42 -9.60
N HIS A 366 8.87 -3.11 -10.66
CA HIS A 366 8.13 -3.16 -11.94
C HIS A 366 7.22 -4.39 -12.10
N LEU A 367 7.11 -5.24 -11.09
CA LEU A 367 6.21 -6.40 -11.12
C LEU A 367 4.77 -5.96 -10.79
N GLY A 368 4.21 -5.13 -11.68
CA GLY A 368 2.82 -4.68 -11.59
C GLY A 368 1.84 -5.86 -11.56
N ASP A 369 2.21 -6.98 -12.17
CA ASP A 369 1.38 -8.17 -12.24
C ASP A 369 1.27 -8.88 -10.89
N VAL A 370 2.33 -8.86 -10.07
CA VAL A 370 2.27 -9.31 -8.68
C VAL A 370 1.25 -8.47 -7.91
N ARG A 371 1.33 -7.14 -8.03
CA ARG A 371 0.38 -6.21 -7.39
C ARG A 371 -1.05 -6.33 -7.92
N ARG A 372 -1.22 -6.81 -9.15
CA ARG A 372 -2.52 -7.07 -9.79
C ARG A 372 -3.14 -8.42 -9.42
N ARG A 373 -2.43 -9.27 -8.68
CA ARG A 373 -2.98 -10.57 -8.27
C ARG A 373 -4.27 -10.38 -7.46
N PRO A 374 -5.30 -11.20 -7.71
CA PRO A 374 -6.55 -11.12 -6.97
C PRO A 374 -6.32 -11.55 -5.52
N GLY A 375 -6.96 -10.84 -4.58
CA GLY A 375 -6.99 -11.26 -3.19
C GLY A 375 -7.91 -12.45 -2.94
N GLN A 376 -7.72 -13.08 -1.78
CA GLN A 376 -8.56 -14.18 -1.33
C GLN A 376 -9.44 -13.72 -0.17
N SER A 377 -10.75 -13.83 -0.31
CA SER A 377 -11.73 -13.34 0.67
C SER A 377 -11.60 -14.00 2.05
N ARG A 378 -11.00 -15.21 2.12
CA ARG A 378 -10.89 -16.05 3.34
C ARG A 378 -9.47 -16.14 3.93
N ARG A 379 -8.45 -15.72 3.21
CA ARG A 379 -7.04 -15.99 3.54
C ARG A 379 -6.20 -14.74 3.37
N LEU A 380 -5.24 -14.57 4.26
CA LEU A 380 -4.18 -13.59 4.11
C LEU A 380 -3.04 -14.24 3.33
N MET A 381 -2.91 -13.92 2.04
CA MET A 381 -1.77 -14.40 1.26
C MET A 381 -0.52 -13.59 1.63
N ILE A 382 0.56 -14.28 1.99
CA ILE A 382 1.89 -13.71 2.14
C ILE A 382 2.78 -14.26 1.02
N LEU A 383 2.98 -13.45 -0.02
CA LEU A 383 3.97 -13.74 -1.05
C LEU A 383 5.36 -13.42 -0.49
N VAL A 384 6.33 -14.31 -0.68
CA VAL A 384 7.70 -14.13 -0.18
C VAL A 384 8.70 -14.23 -1.33
N GLY A 385 9.67 -13.32 -1.33
CA GLY A 385 10.67 -13.21 -2.38
C GLY A 385 10.09 -12.65 -3.68
N LEU A 386 10.70 -13.01 -4.81
CA LEU A 386 10.13 -12.77 -6.12
C LEU A 386 9.64 -14.10 -6.72
N PRO A 387 8.52 -14.12 -7.45
CA PRO A 387 8.06 -15.34 -8.09
C PRO A 387 9.14 -15.97 -8.98
N GLY A 388 9.33 -17.28 -8.84
CA GLY A 388 10.35 -18.06 -9.54
C GLY A 388 11.71 -18.14 -8.82
N LEU A 389 12.01 -17.21 -7.90
CA LEU A 389 13.27 -17.23 -7.16
C LEU A 389 13.25 -18.21 -5.98
N PRO A 390 14.38 -18.88 -5.66
CA PRO A 390 14.53 -19.50 -4.35
C PRO A 390 14.40 -18.44 -3.25
N LEU A 391 14.21 -18.89 -2.02
CA LEU A 391 14.17 -18.00 -0.87
C LEU A 391 15.51 -18.06 -0.13
N PRO A 392 16.11 -16.91 0.24
CA PRO A 392 17.32 -16.91 1.06
C PRO A 392 17.01 -17.45 2.47
N ASP A 393 17.98 -18.10 3.11
CA ASP A 393 17.84 -18.68 4.46
C ASP A 393 17.46 -17.63 5.53
N ASP A 394 17.83 -16.36 5.31
CA ASP A 394 17.56 -15.27 6.23
C ASP A 394 16.11 -14.77 6.22
N VAL A 395 15.26 -15.33 5.35
CA VAL A 395 13.84 -14.99 5.27
C VAL A 395 13.03 -15.53 6.43
N LEU A 396 13.39 -16.70 6.99
CA LEU A 396 12.58 -17.35 8.04
C LEU A 396 12.48 -16.51 9.33
N PRO A 397 13.57 -15.92 9.86
CA PRO A 397 13.47 -14.99 10.99
C PRO A 397 12.59 -13.77 10.68
N VAL A 398 12.62 -13.28 9.43
CA VAL A 398 11.84 -12.13 8.97
C VAL A 398 10.34 -12.47 8.93
N LEU A 399 9.99 -13.65 8.41
CA LEU A 399 8.61 -14.13 8.42
C LEU A 399 8.11 -14.37 9.84
N HIS A 400 8.93 -14.94 10.72
CA HIS A 400 8.55 -15.14 12.12
C HIS A 400 8.24 -13.80 12.82
N MET A 401 9.08 -12.78 12.59
CA MET A 401 8.85 -11.43 13.09
C MET A 401 7.55 -10.82 12.55
N LEU A 402 7.27 -10.98 11.25
CA LEU A 402 6.03 -10.49 10.63
C LEU A 402 4.79 -11.20 11.19
N LEU A 403 4.81 -12.53 11.27
CA LEU A 403 3.71 -13.33 11.81
C LEU A 403 3.40 -12.96 13.26
N ASN A 404 4.42 -12.68 14.07
CA ASN A 404 4.23 -12.26 15.47
C ASN A 404 3.54 -10.91 15.62
N ARG A 405 3.57 -10.05 14.59
CA ARG A 405 2.83 -8.78 14.55
C ARG A 405 1.36 -8.94 14.18
N LEU A 406 1.01 -10.00 13.44
CA LEU A 406 -0.38 -10.26 13.07
C LEU A 406 -1.23 -10.62 14.30
N THR A 407 -2.49 -10.18 14.29
CA THR A 407 -3.50 -10.64 15.25
C THR A 407 -3.65 -12.16 15.16
N ALA A 408 -4.08 -12.81 16.25
CA ALA A 408 -4.27 -14.26 16.27
C ALA A 408 -5.23 -14.73 15.15
N GLU A 409 -6.28 -13.96 14.87
CA GLU A 409 -7.23 -14.24 13.81
C GLU A 409 -6.61 -14.16 12.41
N ALA A 410 -5.89 -13.07 12.10
CA ALA A 410 -5.23 -12.91 10.80
C ALA A 410 -4.14 -13.98 10.59
N ARG A 411 -3.37 -14.28 11.64
CA ARG A 411 -2.32 -15.30 11.64
C ARG A 411 -2.87 -16.70 11.34
N ALA A 412 -4.06 -17.03 11.87
CA ALA A 412 -4.72 -18.31 11.61
C ALA A 412 -5.24 -18.46 10.16
N ARG A 413 -5.17 -17.41 9.35
CA ARG A 413 -5.63 -17.37 7.96
C ARG A 413 -4.50 -17.14 6.96
N VAL A 414 -3.25 -17.17 7.42
CA VAL A 414 -2.09 -16.98 6.55
C VAL A 414 -1.90 -18.21 5.67
N ASP A 415 -1.76 -17.96 4.37
CA ASP A 415 -1.19 -18.90 3.40
C ASP A 415 0.06 -18.26 2.79
N PHE A 416 1.07 -19.06 2.46
CA PHE A 416 2.29 -18.56 1.83
C PHE A 416 2.34 -18.87 0.33
N GLU A 417 2.99 -17.99 -0.41
CA GLU A 417 3.46 -18.29 -1.76
C GLU A 417 4.96 -17.97 -1.85
N PRO A 418 5.81 -18.90 -2.35
CA PRO A 418 5.51 -20.27 -2.79
C PRO A 418 4.95 -21.16 -1.66
N ALA A 419 3.98 -22.04 -1.97
CA ALA A 419 3.31 -22.91 -0.98
C ALA A 419 4.29 -23.89 -0.29
N GLU A 420 5.45 -24.12 -0.90
CA GLU A 420 6.57 -24.85 -0.30
C GLU A 420 7.01 -24.23 1.04
N LEU A 421 6.77 -22.93 1.29
CA LEU A 421 6.93 -22.31 2.62
C LEU A 421 6.06 -22.92 3.71
N ASP A 422 4.87 -23.43 3.36
CA ASP A 422 4.02 -24.17 4.29
C ASP A 422 4.68 -25.49 4.75
N HIS A 423 5.75 -25.91 4.04
CA HIS A 423 6.49 -27.14 4.27
C HIS A 423 8.00 -26.94 4.48
N LEU A 424 8.50 -25.70 4.61
CA LEU A 424 9.95 -25.39 4.66
C LEU A 424 10.64 -25.72 6.00
N LEU A 425 10.63 -27.02 6.33
CA LEU A 425 11.65 -27.76 7.10
C LEU A 425 12.17 -28.96 6.29
N THR A 426 12.47 -28.78 5.00
CA THR A 426 13.20 -29.81 4.23
C THR A 426 14.41 -29.20 3.51
N PRO A 427 15.64 -29.50 3.95
CA PRO A 427 16.83 -29.11 3.24
C PRO A 427 17.15 -30.07 2.08
N ASP A 428 17.78 -29.47 1.07
CA ASP A 428 18.69 -30.06 0.08
C ASP A 428 18.15 -31.02 -0.98
N SER A 429 17.82 -30.44 -2.14
CA SER A 429 18.40 -30.94 -3.39
C SER A 429 19.78 -30.30 -3.55
N THR A 430 20.83 -31.12 -3.52
CA THR A 430 22.24 -30.68 -3.60
C THR A 430 22.64 -30.11 -4.97
N ASP A 431 21.76 -30.14 -5.97
CA ASP A 431 22.07 -29.76 -7.35
C ASP A 431 21.09 -28.71 -7.93
N ARG A 432 20.91 -27.59 -7.20
CA ARG A 432 20.12 -26.43 -7.65
C ARG A 432 21.03 -25.19 -7.77
N PRO A 433 20.85 -24.33 -8.80
CA PRO A 433 21.50 -23.02 -8.86
C PRO A 433 21.16 -22.18 -7.62
N ASP A 434 22.06 -21.29 -7.21
CA ASP A 434 21.83 -20.40 -6.07
C ASP A 434 20.62 -19.47 -6.31
N VAL A 435 20.36 -19.08 -7.58
CA VAL A 435 19.21 -18.25 -7.99
C VAL A 435 18.61 -18.78 -9.31
N VAL A 436 17.27 -18.77 -9.43
CA VAL A 436 16.54 -19.17 -10.65
C VAL A 436 15.57 -18.07 -11.09
N LEU A 437 15.94 -17.32 -12.13
CA LEU A 437 15.18 -16.26 -12.79
C LEU A 437 14.77 -16.68 -14.20
N ALA A 438 13.96 -17.71 -14.29
CA ALA A 438 13.51 -18.27 -15.55
C ALA A 438 12.02 -18.63 -15.44
N ALA A 439 11.32 -18.67 -16.58
CA ALA A 439 9.92 -19.07 -16.59
C ALA A 439 9.75 -20.50 -16.02
N GLN A 440 8.61 -20.75 -15.36
CA GLN A 440 8.24 -21.99 -14.70
C GLN A 440 8.57 -23.18 -15.59
N ARG A 441 9.23 -24.20 -15.02
CA ARG A 441 9.74 -25.43 -15.67
C ARG A 441 11.09 -25.30 -16.39
N SER A 442 11.77 -24.16 -16.31
CA SER A 442 13.15 -24.07 -16.77
C SER A 442 14.06 -24.92 -15.89
N THR A 443 14.50 -26.06 -16.43
CA THR A 443 15.50 -26.89 -15.77
C THR A 443 16.90 -26.36 -16.09
N PRO A 444 17.85 -26.43 -15.13
CA PRO A 444 19.24 -26.19 -15.46
C PRO A 444 19.64 -27.04 -16.67
N PRO A 445 20.40 -26.49 -17.62
CA PRO A 445 20.88 -27.26 -18.76
C PRO A 445 21.64 -28.50 -18.28
N ARG A 446 21.56 -29.61 -19.01
CA ARG A 446 22.22 -30.88 -18.63
C ARG A 446 23.74 -30.80 -18.48
N TRP A 447 24.37 -29.76 -19.02
CA TRP A 447 25.81 -29.52 -18.88
C TRP A 447 26.16 -28.84 -17.56
N TRP A 448 25.19 -28.20 -16.90
CA TRP A 448 25.40 -27.54 -15.63
C TRP A 448 25.34 -28.55 -14.49
N HIS A 449 26.19 -28.35 -13.51
CA HIS A 449 26.24 -29.04 -12.23
C HIS A 449 26.71 -28.03 -11.20
N ARG A 450 26.31 -28.21 -9.93
CA ARG A 450 26.72 -27.29 -8.87
C ARG A 450 28.25 -27.28 -8.71
N ASP A 451 28.82 -26.08 -8.70
CA ASP A 451 30.22 -25.83 -8.39
C ASP A 451 30.28 -24.72 -7.33
N SER A 452 30.80 -25.05 -6.15
CA SER A 452 30.84 -24.16 -4.99
C SER A 452 31.75 -22.95 -5.19
N ARG A 453 32.51 -22.88 -6.28
CA ARG A 453 33.32 -21.70 -6.64
C ARG A 453 32.48 -20.57 -7.23
N PHE A 454 31.26 -20.84 -7.69
CA PHE A 454 30.39 -19.84 -8.35
C PHE A 454 29.11 -19.60 -7.56
N PHE A 455 28.58 -18.39 -7.67
CA PHE A 455 27.20 -18.06 -7.39
C PHE A 455 26.40 -18.24 -8.68
N ALA A 456 25.69 -19.36 -8.81
CA ALA A 456 25.02 -19.82 -10.00
C ALA A 456 23.62 -19.18 -10.15
N VAL A 457 23.37 -18.55 -11.30
CA VAL A 457 22.11 -17.86 -11.61
C VAL A 457 21.53 -18.39 -12.91
N LEU A 458 20.42 -19.12 -12.84
CA LEU A 458 19.66 -19.56 -14.02
C LEU A 458 18.78 -18.41 -14.53
N LEU A 459 18.88 -18.06 -15.81
CA LEU A 459 18.18 -16.95 -16.46
C LEU A 459 17.45 -17.42 -17.73
N THR A 460 16.33 -16.79 -18.07
CA THR A 460 15.82 -16.75 -19.44
C THR A 460 15.96 -15.34 -20.01
N VAL A 461 16.97 -15.10 -20.84
CA VAL A 461 17.25 -13.78 -21.42
C VAL A 461 16.59 -13.64 -22.78
N ASP A 462 15.90 -12.54 -23.02
CA ASP A 462 15.45 -12.13 -24.35
C ASP A 462 16.62 -11.52 -25.13
N GLY A 463 17.06 -12.22 -26.18
CA GLY A 463 18.32 -11.96 -26.88
C GLY A 463 18.55 -10.52 -27.40
N PRO A 464 17.54 -9.79 -27.92
CA PRO A 464 17.75 -8.43 -28.43
C PRO A 464 17.78 -7.35 -27.34
N THR A 465 16.98 -7.49 -26.28
CA THR A 465 16.81 -6.44 -25.25
C THR A 465 17.72 -6.66 -24.06
N GLY A 466 18.11 -7.91 -23.79
CA GLY A 466 18.82 -8.30 -22.58
C GLY A 466 17.90 -8.43 -21.35
N THR A 467 16.59 -8.25 -21.53
CA THR A 467 15.58 -8.35 -20.48
C THR A 467 15.44 -9.80 -20.04
N VAL A 468 15.35 -10.06 -18.74
CA VAL A 468 15.17 -11.41 -18.18
C VAL A 468 13.69 -11.69 -17.99
N ARG A 469 13.19 -12.73 -18.64
CA ARG A 469 11.80 -13.18 -18.51
C ARG A 469 11.65 -14.07 -17.28
N THR A 470 10.81 -13.65 -16.34
CA THR A 470 10.43 -14.44 -15.16
C THR A 470 8.94 -14.72 -15.18
N ASP A 471 8.46 -15.63 -14.32
CA ASP A 471 7.01 -15.84 -14.16
C ASP A 471 6.27 -14.62 -13.61
N ALA A 472 7.01 -13.72 -12.96
CA ALA A 472 6.46 -12.48 -12.43
C ALA A 472 6.36 -11.37 -13.49
N GLY A 473 6.93 -11.59 -14.68
CA GLY A 473 7.10 -10.60 -15.73
C GLY A 473 8.56 -10.36 -16.10
N ASP A 474 8.77 -9.34 -16.92
CA ASP A 474 10.07 -8.96 -17.46
C ASP A 474 10.88 -8.15 -16.45
N VAL A 475 12.15 -8.52 -16.26
CA VAL A 475 13.10 -7.88 -15.35
C VAL A 475 14.21 -7.24 -16.15
N GLU A 476 14.33 -5.92 -16.03
CA GLU A 476 15.39 -5.17 -16.68
C GLU A 476 16.78 -5.48 -16.07
N PRO A 477 17.88 -5.43 -16.87
CA PRO A 477 19.23 -5.71 -16.39
C PRO A 477 19.63 -4.91 -15.13
N GLY A 478 19.20 -3.65 -15.02
CA GLY A 478 19.48 -2.81 -13.87
C GLY A 478 18.79 -3.28 -12.58
N GLN A 479 17.61 -3.90 -12.69
CA GLN A 479 16.90 -4.49 -11.56
C GLN A 479 17.44 -5.87 -11.21
N LEU A 480 17.85 -6.63 -12.23
CA LEU A 480 18.46 -7.93 -12.07
C LEU A 480 19.68 -7.87 -11.14
N GLY A 481 20.58 -6.90 -11.30
CA GLY A 481 21.72 -6.75 -10.39
C GLY A 481 21.31 -6.43 -8.95
N GLU A 482 20.24 -5.68 -8.73
CA GLU A 482 19.72 -5.41 -7.38
C GLU A 482 19.11 -6.65 -6.74
N ILE A 483 18.37 -7.44 -7.53
CA ILE A 483 17.84 -8.74 -7.12
C ILE A 483 19.00 -9.65 -6.73
N LEU A 484 19.95 -9.88 -7.63
CA LEU A 484 21.08 -10.77 -7.38
C LEU A 484 21.95 -10.30 -6.20
N ALA A 485 22.12 -8.99 -6.01
CA ALA A 485 22.82 -8.46 -4.84
C ALA A 485 22.13 -8.84 -3.54
N ALA A 486 20.80 -8.75 -3.48
CA ALA A 486 20.04 -9.11 -2.28
C ALA A 486 20.21 -10.60 -1.91
N TYR A 487 20.30 -11.47 -2.92
CA TYR A 487 20.47 -12.92 -2.74
C TYR A 487 21.91 -13.36 -2.48
N ARG A 488 22.89 -12.58 -2.94
CA ARG A 488 24.31 -12.93 -2.86
C ARG A 488 24.98 -12.52 -1.54
N ASP A 489 24.50 -11.49 -0.85
CA ASP A 489 25.27 -10.81 0.20
C ASP A 489 25.72 -11.69 1.40
N PRO A 490 27.02 -11.70 1.83
CA PRO A 490 28.22 -11.09 1.24
C PRO A 490 29.14 -12.13 0.56
N ASP A 491 28.60 -12.91 -0.36
CA ASP A 491 29.33 -13.97 -1.02
C ASP A 491 30.33 -13.41 -2.06
N PRO A 492 31.64 -13.66 -1.94
CA PRO A 492 32.64 -13.15 -2.88
C PRO A 492 32.73 -13.94 -4.19
N ARG A 493 32.03 -15.07 -4.34
CA ARG A 493 32.09 -15.94 -5.53
C ARG A 493 31.76 -15.17 -6.82
N PRO A 494 32.45 -15.48 -7.94
CA PRO A 494 32.02 -15.04 -9.27
C PRO A 494 30.60 -15.49 -9.57
N VAL A 495 29.86 -14.65 -10.27
CA VAL A 495 28.48 -14.91 -10.68
C VAL A 495 28.50 -15.67 -12.00
N LEU A 496 27.94 -16.88 -12.04
CA LEU A 496 27.81 -17.67 -13.25
C LEU A 496 26.39 -17.57 -13.79
N LEU A 497 26.22 -16.96 -14.96
CA LEU A 497 24.94 -16.86 -15.64
C LEU A 497 24.70 -18.13 -16.48
N ILE A 498 23.65 -18.85 -16.14
CA ILE A 498 23.23 -20.10 -16.76
C ILE A 498 21.99 -19.79 -17.58
N GLY A 499 22.01 -20.07 -18.89
CA GLY A 499 20.87 -19.82 -19.76
C GLY A 499 20.97 -20.64 -21.03
N SER A 500 19.83 -20.82 -21.71
CA SER A 500 19.77 -21.48 -23.02
C SER A 500 20.19 -20.55 -24.16
N ALA A 501 20.01 -19.24 -23.98
CA ALA A 501 20.39 -18.21 -24.94
C ALA A 501 21.70 -17.50 -24.54
N PRO A 502 22.50 -17.01 -25.51
CA PRO A 502 23.65 -16.15 -25.24
C PRO A 502 23.24 -14.88 -24.47
N VAL A 503 24.04 -14.51 -23.47
CA VAL A 503 23.86 -13.24 -22.74
C VAL A 503 24.53 -12.11 -23.53
N ALA A 504 23.82 -10.99 -23.69
CA ALA A 504 24.39 -9.81 -24.34
C ALA A 504 25.57 -9.25 -23.51
N PRO A 505 26.70 -8.86 -24.14
CA PRO A 505 27.88 -8.36 -23.43
C PRO A 505 27.60 -7.20 -22.46
N ASP A 506 26.68 -6.30 -22.84
CA ASP A 506 26.34 -5.14 -22.02
C ASP A 506 25.60 -5.52 -20.72
N VAL A 507 24.77 -6.58 -20.77
CA VAL A 507 24.09 -7.12 -19.58
C VAL A 507 25.10 -7.77 -18.64
N GLU A 508 25.99 -8.61 -19.18
CA GLU A 508 27.05 -9.25 -18.42
C GLU A 508 27.95 -8.22 -17.72
N GLN A 509 28.35 -7.16 -18.43
CA GLN A 509 29.17 -6.08 -17.88
C GLN A 509 28.42 -5.23 -16.85
N LEU A 510 27.14 -4.91 -17.10
CA LEU A 510 26.31 -4.16 -16.15
C LEU A 510 26.13 -4.92 -14.84
N LEU A 511 25.89 -6.24 -14.89
CA LEU A 511 25.78 -7.08 -13.70
C LEU A 511 27.10 -7.12 -12.94
N ALA A 512 28.23 -7.26 -13.63
CA ALA A 512 29.54 -7.19 -12.98
C ALA A 512 29.72 -5.88 -12.22
N ASP A 513 29.34 -4.75 -12.83
CA ASP A 513 29.43 -3.42 -12.23
C ASP A 513 28.46 -3.21 -11.07
N GLN A 514 27.22 -3.71 -11.18
CA GLN A 514 26.22 -3.58 -10.13
C GLN A 514 26.56 -4.45 -8.93
N LEU A 515 26.96 -5.70 -9.15
CA LEU A 515 27.28 -6.67 -8.11
C LEU A 515 28.68 -6.47 -7.52
N GLN A 516 29.51 -5.65 -8.18
CA GLN A 516 30.92 -5.48 -7.86
C GLN A 516 31.65 -6.83 -7.78
N ALA A 517 31.34 -7.70 -8.75
CA ALA A 517 31.78 -9.08 -8.82
C ALA A 517 32.10 -9.50 -10.26
N VAL A 518 33.00 -10.45 -10.42
CA VAL A 518 33.19 -11.10 -11.73
C VAL A 518 31.88 -11.75 -12.14
N THR A 519 31.42 -11.48 -13.36
CA THR A 519 30.23 -12.12 -13.95
C THR A 519 30.64 -12.90 -15.19
N ILE A 520 30.29 -14.18 -15.24
CA ILE A 520 30.64 -15.11 -16.31
C ILE A 520 29.36 -15.47 -17.07
N GLY A 521 29.36 -15.26 -18.38
CA GLY A 521 28.23 -15.58 -19.25
C GLY A 521 28.64 -16.32 -20.51
N ARG A 522 27.72 -17.09 -21.08
CA ARG A 522 27.91 -17.70 -22.39
C ARG A 522 27.50 -16.71 -23.48
N ARG A 523 28.40 -16.44 -24.42
CA ARG A 523 28.16 -15.68 -25.66
C ARG A 523 28.08 -16.63 -26.85
N ALA A 524 27.81 -16.09 -28.04
CA ALA A 524 27.73 -16.87 -29.28
C ALA A 524 29.04 -17.61 -29.61
N ASP A 525 30.19 -17.08 -29.19
CA ASP A 525 31.53 -17.57 -29.52
C ASP A 525 32.27 -18.24 -28.35
N GLY A 526 31.62 -18.41 -27.19
CA GLY A 526 32.22 -19.10 -26.03
C GLY A 526 31.82 -18.50 -24.69
N TRP A 527 32.61 -18.80 -23.65
CA TRP A 527 32.43 -18.25 -22.31
C TRP A 527 33.27 -17.01 -22.10
N TRP A 528 32.69 -15.99 -21.49
CA TRP A 528 33.34 -14.72 -21.22
C TRP A 528 33.12 -14.31 -19.78
N ALA A 529 34.13 -13.67 -19.21
CA ALA A 529 34.10 -13.10 -17.88
C ALA A 529 34.26 -11.58 -17.95
N SER A 530 33.26 -10.86 -17.46
CA SER A 530 33.29 -9.41 -17.29
C SER A 530 33.70 -9.05 -15.87
N LEU A 531 34.64 -8.12 -15.75
CA LEU A 531 35.15 -7.64 -14.47
C LEU A 531 34.45 -6.31 -14.12
N PRO A 532 34.20 -6.04 -12.82
CA PRO A 532 33.60 -4.78 -12.40
C PRO A 532 34.48 -3.59 -12.80
N ARG A 533 33.90 -2.61 -13.47
CA ARG A 533 34.55 -1.33 -13.80
C ARG A 533 34.60 -0.44 -12.57
N ARG A 534 35.71 0.29 -12.41
CA ARG A 534 35.92 1.31 -11.39
C ARG A 534 36.84 2.40 -11.91
N VAL A 535 36.60 3.65 -11.55
CA VAL A 535 37.39 4.79 -12.07
C VAL A 535 38.83 4.82 -11.56
N ASP A 536 39.10 4.15 -10.43
CA ASP A 536 40.42 4.01 -9.80
C ASP A 536 41.23 2.81 -10.35
N ARG A 537 40.65 2.03 -11.27
CA ARG A 537 41.29 0.86 -11.88
C ARG A 537 41.31 0.99 -13.40
N GLN A 538 42.31 0.39 -14.04
CA GLN A 538 42.29 0.32 -15.49
C GLN A 538 41.13 -0.59 -15.94
N PRO A 539 40.21 -0.10 -16.79
CA PRO A 539 39.14 -0.94 -17.32
C PRO A 539 39.79 -2.08 -18.12
N ARG A 540 39.40 -3.31 -17.79
CA ARG A 540 39.82 -4.49 -18.53
C ARG A 540 38.71 -4.89 -19.50
N PRO A 541 39.04 -5.26 -20.75
CA PRO A 541 38.06 -5.91 -21.61
C PRO A 541 37.63 -7.24 -20.97
N ALA A 542 36.44 -7.73 -21.36
CA ALA A 542 35.99 -9.06 -20.97
C ALA A 542 37.03 -10.12 -21.37
N ILE A 543 37.22 -11.13 -20.53
CA ILE A 543 38.20 -12.20 -20.72
C ILE A 543 37.48 -13.41 -21.29
N ARG A 544 37.93 -13.90 -22.45
CA ARG A 544 37.44 -15.16 -23.01
C ARG A 544 38.05 -16.33 -22.24
N LEU A 545 37.22 -17.23 -21.75
CA LEU A 545 37.66 -18.45 -21.06
C LEU A 545 38.05 -19.52 -22.08
N THR A 546 39.08 -20.28 -21.76
CA THR A 546 39.64 -21.28 -22.67
C THR A 546 38.92 -22.61 -22.60
N THR A 547 38.34 -22.96 -21.45
CA THR A 547 37.58 -24.19 -21.26
C THR A 547 36.07 -23.96 -21.22
N ALA A 548 35.31 -24.99 -21.59
CA ALA A 548 33.88 -25.03 -21.28
C ALA A 548 33.68 -25.24 -19.78
N PHE A 549 32.47 -24.97 -19.27
CA PHE A 549 32.10 -25.31 -17.90
C PHE A 549 32.17 -26.84 -17.69
N PRO A 550 32.80 -27.35 -16.60
CA PRO A 550 33.38 -26.60 -15.48
C PRO A 550 34.73 -25.96 -15.85
N PHE A 551 34.96 -24.73 -15.40
CA PHE A 551 36.16 -23.99 -15.76
C PHE A 551 37.41 -24.52 -15.05
N SER A 552 38.53 -24.49 -15.75
CA SER A 552 39.85 -24.81 -15.19
C SER A 552 40.26 -23.80 -14.10
N ASP A 553 41.13 -24.22 -13.19
CA ASP A 553 41.67 -23.31 -12.18
C ASP A 553 42.49 -22.16 -12.81
N ASP A 554 43.11 -22.39 -13.98
CA ASP A 554 43.86 -21.36 -14.72
C ASP A 554 42.93 -20.27 -15.28
N ASP A 555 41.77 -20.66 -15.84
CA ASP A 555 40.75 -19.70 -16.29
C ASP A 555 40.27 -18.86 -15.10
N LEU A 556 40.03 -19.49 -13.94
CA LEU A 556 39.58 -18.77 -12.75
C LEU A 556 40.66 -17.90 -12.13
N ALA A 557 41.91 -18.36 -12.04
CA ALA A 557 43.03 -17.57 -11.57
C ALA A 557 43.23 -16.32 -12.45
N THR A 558 43.11 -16.48 -13.77
CA THR A 558 43.20 -15.38 -14.73
C THR A 558 42.13 -14.33 -14.49
N VAL A 559 40.88 -14.77 -14.30
CA VAL A 559 39.72 -13.88 -14.12
C VAL A 559 39.70 -13.21 -12.75
N LEU A 560 40.08 -13.95 -11.70
CA LEU A 560 40.10 -13.46 -10.32
C LEU A 560 41.32 -12.57 -10.03
N THR A 561 42.29 -12.49 -10.94
CA THR A 561 43.44 -11.59 -10.79
C THR A 561 42.96 -10.13 -10.82
N PRO A 562 43.16 -9.36 -9.74
CA PRO A 562 42.64 -8.00 -9.65
C PRO A 562 43.21 -7.10 -10.77
N PRO A 563 42.41 -6.15 -11.30
CA PRO A 563 42.89 -5.19 -12.27
C PRO A 563 44.01 -4.33 -11.68
N ARG A 564 44.94 -3.88 -12.53
CA ARG A 564 45.97 -2.92 -12.11
C ARG A 564 45.32 -1.60 -11.69
N PRO A 565 45.83 -0.93 -10.62
CA PRO A 565 45.45 0.44 -10.31
C PRO A 565 45.60 1.32 -11.55
N ALA A 566 44.64 2.23 -11.77
CA ALA A 566 44.82 3.25 -12.79
C ALA A 566 46.01 4.14 -12.39
N PRO A 567 46.90 4.50 -13.33
CA PRO A 567 47.89 5.54 -13.04
C PRO A 567 47.15 6.81 -12.59
N PRO A 568 47.70 7.58 -11.64
CA PRO A 568 47.09 8.82 -11.21
C PRO A 568 46.82 9.68 -12.43
N ARG A 569 45.55 10.01 -12.67
CA ARG A 569 45.15 10.84 -13.81
C ARG A 569 45.71 12.23 -13.59
N ALA A 570 46.65 12.63 -14.44
CA ALA A 570 47.07 14.02 -14.51
C ALA A 570 45.83 14.85 -14.89
N PRO A 571 45.57 15.99 -14.23
CA PRO A 571 44.47 16.86 -14.62
C PRO A 571 44.68 17.25 -16.08
N SER A 572 43.80 16.80 -16.96
CA SER A 572 43.87 16.99 -18.41
C SER A 572 43.52 18.43 -18.86
N GLY A 573 43.61 19.39 -17.93
CA GLY A 573 43.48 20.81 -18.24
C GLY A 573 44.76 21.36 -18.86
N PRO A 574 44.66 22.35 -19.76
CA PRO A 574 45.84 23.01 -20.31
C PRO A 574 46.71 23.57 -19.16
N PRO A 575 48.04 23.32 -19.16
CA PRO A 575 48.95 23.86 -18.17
C PRO A 575 49.02 25.39 -18.32
N GLY A 576 48.15 26.09 -17.61
CA GLY A 576 47.98 27.55 -17.75
C GLY A 576 46.61 28.07 -17.32
N ALA A 577 45.59 27.21 -17.20
CA ALA A 577 44.35 27.59 -16.50
C ALA A 577 44.64 27.65 -15.00
N ALA A 578 45.11 28.80 -14.52
CA ALA A 578 45.21 29.07 -13.09
C ALA A 578 43.87 28.71 -12.43
N PRO A 579 43.87 28.09 -11.24
CA PRO A 579 42.63 27.91 -10.49
C PRO A 579 42.01 29.30 -10.37
N LEU A 580 40.82 29.49 -10.96
CA LEU A 580 40.01 30.68 -10.80
C LEU A 580 39.72 30.82 -9.30
N GLN A 581 40.63 31.50 -8.59
CA GLN A 581 40.33 32.12 -7.32
C GLN A 581 39.30 33.20 -7.65
N ALA A 582 38.03 32.89 -7.41
CA ALA A 582 36.97 33.87 -7.50
C ALA A 582 37.30 35.01 -6.53
N PRO A 583 37.36 36.27 -6.99
CA PRO A 583 37.47 37.40 -6.09
C PRO A 583 36.13 37.54 -5.36
N PHE A 584 36.12 37.21 -4.07
CA PHE A 584 35.03 37.60 -3.17
C PHE A 584 35.09 39.13 -2.98
N GLY A 585 34.23 39.84 -3.69
CA GLY A 585 33.89 41.24 -3.41
C GLY A 585 32.38 41.37 -3.19
N PRO A 586 31.92 42.08 -2.15
CA PRO A 586 30.49 42.23 -1.89
C PRO A 586 29.89 43.35 -2.75
N ALA A 587 28.62 43.16 -3.12
CA ALA A 587 27.67 44.13 -3.66
C ALA A 587 27.79 44.51 -5.16
N GLY A 588 26.70 44.30 -5.89
CA GLY A 588 26.42 44.97 -7.16
C GLY A 588 25.68 44.09 -8.17
N ALA A 589 24.35 44.07 -8.09
CA ALA A 589 23.48 43.45 -9.08
C ALA A 589 23.52 44.20 -10.43
N ALA A 590 23.73 43.48 -11.52
CA ALA A 590 23.32 43.88 -12.88
C ALA A 590 23.22 42.64 -13.81
N PRO A 591 22.14 42.46 -14.58
CA PRO A 591 21.97 41.30 -15.45
C PRO A 591 22.71 41.49 -16.78
N LEU A 592 23.57 40.53 -17.14
CA LEU A 592 24.25 40.52 -18.43
C LEU A 592 23.42 39.81 -19.50
N ARG A 593 23.08 40.58 -20.54
CA ARG A 593 22.51 40.17 -21.82
C ARG A 593 23.27 38.99 -22.45
N ALA A 594 22.51 38.10 -23.08
CA ALA A 594 23.02 37.04 -23.95
C ALA A 594 23.82 37.61 -25.15
N PRO A 595 24.99 37.05 -25.48
CA PRO A 595 25.59 37.23 -26.79
C PRO A 595 25.15 36.09 -27.72
N SER A 596 24.55 36.49 -28.84
CA SER A 596 24.34 35.65 -30.01
C SER A 596 25.64 35.62 -30.84
N GLY A 597 26.20 34.44 -31.07
CA GLY A 597 27.32 34.26 -31.99
C GLY A 597 27.85 32.83 -32.01
N PRO A 598 28.04 32.19 -33.19
CA PRO A 598 28.67 30.89 -33.30
C PRO A 598 30.13 31.04 -33.75
N SER A 599 31.12 30.65 -32.94
CA SER A 599 32.43 30.15 -33.39
C SER A 599 33.35 29.86 -32.20
N ASP A 600 33.77 28.59 -32.17
CA ASP A 600 35.05 28.02 -31.76
C ASP A 600 35.62 28.14 -30.34
N ALA A 601 35.95 26.94 -29.84
CA ALA A 601 36.80 26.57 -28.71
C ALA A 601 36.29 26.86 -27.30
N ALA A 602 35.53 25.90 -26.75
CA ALA A 602 35.40 25.71 -25.30
C ALA A 602 35.45 24.21 -24.96
N PRO A 603 36.52 23.71 -24.30
CA PRO A 603 36.44 22.49 -23.52
C PRO A 603 36.39 22.88 -22.06
N LEU A 604 35.24 22.74 -21.42
CA LEU A 604 35.11 22.63 -19.97
C LEU A 604 33.65 22.27 -19.71
N LEU A 605 33.43 21.13 -19.04
CA LEU A 605 32.16 20.87 -18.41
C LEU A 605 31.78 22.10 -17.60
N ALA A 606 30.74 22.81 -18.03
CA ALA A 606 30.05 23.71 -17.16
C ALA A 606 29.28 22.84 -16.15
N LEU A 607 29.98 22.37 -15.11
CA LEU A 607 29.36 22.25 -13.79
C LEU A 607 28.74 23.64 -13.56
N ALA A 608 27.43 23.75 -13.80
CA ALA A 608 26.76 25.05 -13.85
C ALA A 608 27.15 25.91 -12.63
N PRO A 609 27.27 27.24 -12.76
CA PRO A 609 27.37 28.09 -11.59
C PRO A 609 26.24 27.71 -10.65
N VAL A 610 26.62 27.41 -9.41
CA VAL A 610 25.70 26.99 -8.37
C VAL A 610 24.52 27.97 -8.37
N PRO A 611 23.26 27.51 -8.47
CA PRO A 611 22.10 28.41 -8.55
C PRO A 611 22.16 29.47 -7.45
N GLU A 612 21.88 30.73 -7.79
CA GLU A 612 21.81 31.83 -6.82
C GLU A 612 20.89 31.42 -5.66
N GLY A 613 21.45 31.31 -4.45
CA GLY A 613 20.74 30.82 -3.24
C GLY A 613 21.40 29.63 -2.54
N PHE A 614 22.47 29.05 -3.09
CA PHE A 614 23.25 28.03 -2.38
C PHE A 614 24.26 28.65 -1.39
N PRO A 615 24.35 28.13 -0.14
CA PRO A 615 25.36 28.59 0.82
C PRO A 615 26.76 28.19 0.33
N ALA A 616 27.60 29.20 0.03
CA ALA A 616 28.93 29.03 -0.56
C ALA A 616 30.01 28.45 0.38
N GLY A 617 29.64 27.64 1.38
CA GLY A 617 30.52 27.36 2.54
C GLY A 617 30.94 25.91 2.81
N ASP A 618 30.34 24.88 2.21
CA ASP A 618 30.39 23.53 2.83
C ASP A 618 31.32 22.50 2.16
N GLY A 619 32.21 22.90 1.25
CA GLY A 619 33.08 21.94 0.54
C GLY A 619 32.32 20.83 -0.20
N SER A 620 31.04 21.05 -0.51
CA SER A 620 30.13 20.03 -1.01
C SER A 620 30.52 19.58 -2.42
N ARG A 621 30.74 18.28 -2.60
CA ARG A 621 31.08 17.64 -3.88
C ARG A 621 29.86 17.54 -4.79
N THR A 622 29.39 18.67 -5.32
CA THR A 622 28.16 18.71 -6.13
C THR A 622 28.47 18.64 -7.63
N VAL A 623 27.77 17.77 -8.35
CA VAL A 623 27.75 17.63 -9.81
C VAL A 623 26.36 17.95 -10.32
N VAL A 624 26.27 18.79 -11.34
CA VAL A 624 25.02 19.06 -12.05
C VAL A 624 25.05 18.32 -13.39
N ALA A 625 24.01 17.55 -13.69
CA ALA A 625 23.89 16.79 -14.93
C ALA A 625 22.49 16.94 -15.53
N ALA A 626 22.40 17.00 -16.85
CA ALA A 626 21.10 16.95 -17.53
C ALA A 626 20.62 15.50 -17.67
N ARG A 627 19.28 15.29 -17.64
CA ARG A 627 18.66 13.98 -17.85
C ARG A 627 18.90 13.50 -19.27
N GLY A 628 19.37 12.27 -19.39
CA GLY A 628 19.51 11.58 -20.66
C GLY A 628 18.19 11.01 -21.21
N PRO A 629 18.20 10.48 -22.44
CA PRO A 629 16.99 10.00 -23.11
C PRO A 629 16.42 8.72 -22.49
N ASP A 630 17.25 7.85 -21.91
CA ASP A 630 16.84 6.53 -21.42
C ASP A 630 17.76 6.01 -20.30
N GLN A 631 17.51 4.78 -19.81
CA GLN A 631 18.29 4.17 -18.73
C GLN A 631 19.70 3.72 -19.13
N ARG A 632 19.97 3.47 -20.41
CA ARG A 632 21.30 3.08 -20.92
C ARG A 632 22.20 4.32 -21.02
N GLN A 633 21.62 5.47 -21.33
CA GLN A 633 22.29 6.76 -21.38
C GLN A 633 21.55 7.77 -20.47
N PRO A 634 21.61 7.60 -19.14
CA PRO A 634 20.80 8.36 -18.19
C PRO A 634 21.24 9.81 -17.99
N PHE A 635 22.41 10.18 -18.51
CA PHE A 635 22.98 11.53 -18.35
C PHE A 635 23.24 12.17 -19.71
N ARG A 636 23.31 13.51 -19.72
CA ARG A 636 23.91 14.27 -20.82
C ARG A 636 25.13 15.03 -20.34
N LEU A 637 26.22 14.92 -21.08
CA LEU A 637 27.42 15.72 -20.94
C LEU A 637 27.60 16.53 -22.23
N ASP A 638 27.68 17.85 -22.11
CA ASP A 638 27.77 18.77 -23.25
C ASP A 638 26.68 18.52 -24.31
N GLY A 639 25.45 18.25 -23.84
CA GLY A 639 24.28 17.94 -24.67
C GLY A 639 24.26 16.53 -25.26
N ARG A 640 25.38 15.78 -25.25
CA ARG A 640 25.48 14.41 -25.73
C ARG A 640 25.00 13.43 -24.65
N PRO A 641 24.13 12.46 -24.99
CA PRO A 641 23.75 11.42 -24.04
C PRO A 641 24.93 10.48 -23.77
N VAL A 642 25.14 10.13 -22.50
CA VAL A 642 26.26 9.30 -22.03
C VAL A 642 25.79 8.26 -21.03
N THR A 643 26.52 7.15 -20.98
CA THR A 643 26.32 6.07 -20.00
C THR A 643 26.73 6.51 -18.59
N ALA A 644 26.28 5.79 -17.57
CA ALA A 644 26.71 6.03 -16.18
C ALA A 644 28.22 5.86 -15.98
N TRP A 645 28.86 4.96 -16.73
CA TRP A 645 30.30 4.75 -16.69
C TRP A 645 31.06 5.95 -17.28
N GLU A 646 30.66 6.42 -18.47
CA GLU A 646 31.25 7.62 -19.08
C GLU A 646 31.05 8.85 -18.20
N PHE A 647 29.89 8.99 -17.57
CA PHE A 647 29.62 10.04 -16.61
C PHE A 647 30.55 9.96 -15.38
N ALA A 648 30.72 8.77 -14.79
CA ALA A 648 31.63 8.57 -13.67
C ALA A 648 33.09 8.87 -14.04
N ILE A 649 33.54 8.49 -15.25
CA ILE A 649 34.86 8.87 -15.78
C ILE A 649 34.99 10.39 -15.83
N ALA A 650 34.01 11.09 -16.40
CA ALA A 650 34.06 12.55 -16.55
C ALA A 650 34.16 13.26 -15.18
N VAL A 651 33.39 12.78 -14.19
CA VAL A 651 33.48 13.27 -12.80
C VAL A 651 34.88 13.03 -12.22
N ALA A 652 35.42 11.82 -12.39
CA ALA A 652 36.75 11.47 -11.88
C ALA A 652 37.88 12.23 -12.59
N ASP A 653 37.77 12.52 -13.89
CA ASP A 653 38.76 13.27 -14.65
C ASP A 653 38.85 14.73 -14.19
N GLN A 654 37.70 15.34 -13.92
CA GLN A 654 37.63 16.72 -13.45
C GLN A 654 37.91 16.88 -11.97
N ARG A 655 37.57 15.86 -11.18
CA ARG A 655 37.72 15.85 -9.73
C ARG A 655 38.38 14.54 -9.26
N PRO A 656 39.69 14.33 -9.56
CA PRO A 656 40.38 13.08 -9.25
C PRO A 656 40.35 12.69 -7.77
N GLY A 657 40.22 13.67 -6.87
CA GLY A 657 40.17 13.44 -5.43
C GLY A 657 38.81 13.02 -4.88
N TRP A 658 37.76 12.90 -5.70
CA TRP A 658 36.40 12.55 -5.23
C TRP A 658 36.14 11.04 -5.20
N ALA A 659 36.77 10.28 -6.11
CA ALA A 659 36.63 8.84 -6.13
C ALA A 659 37.31 8.18 -4.91
N GLY A 660 36.73 7.10 -4.39
CA GLY A 660 37.26 6.35 -3.25
C GLY A 660 37.10 7.03 -1.89
N ARG A 661 36.46 8.19 -1.83
CA ARG A 661 36.32 8.98 -0.61
C ARG A 661 35.01 8.70 0.13
N PRO A 662 34.99 8.83 1.47
CA PRO A 662 33.79 8.56 2.26
C PRO A 662 32.73 9.65 2.15
N GLU A 663 33.09 10.88 1.78
CA GLU A 663 32.12 11.98 1.68
C GLU A 663 31.29 11.87 0.39
N PRO A 664 29.96 12.09 0.47
CA PRO A 664 29.07 11.86 -0.64
C PRO A 664 29.27 12.86 -1.79
N VAL A 665 29.20 12.34 -3.02
CA VAL A 665 29.06 13.14 -4.24
C VAL A 665 27.58 13.46 -4.45
N ARG A 666 27.22 14.74 -4.34
CA ARG A 666 25.86 15.23 -4.53
C ARG A 666 25.59 15.38 -6.04
N LEU A 667 24.55 14.76 -6.54
CA LEU A 667 24.12 14.78 -7.93
C LEU A 667 22.81 15.56 -8.06
N GLU A 668 22.88 16.68 -8.77
CA GLU A 668 21.73 17.48 -9.19
C GLU A 668 21.41 17.09 -10.64
N VAL A 669 20.45 16.19 -10.79
CA VAL A 669 19.94 15.69 -12.08
C VAL A 669 18.42 15.69 -12.03
N GLY A 670 17.75 15.57 -13.19
CA GLY A 670 16.32 15.28 -13.24
C GLY A 670 15.98 13.96 -12.55
N GLU A 671 14.76 13.47 -12.75
CA GLU A 671 14.34 12.18 -12.18
C GLU A 671 15.36 11.06 -12.48
N ILE A 672 15.80 10.36 -11.43
CA ILE A 672 16.80 9.28 -11.50
C ILE A 672 16.39 8.10 -10.63
N ALA A 673 16.59 6.88 -11.13
CA ALA A 673 16.32 5.67 -10.37
C ALA A 673 17.44 5.38 -9.35
N GLU A 674 17.10 4.88 -8.15
CA GLU A 674 18.09 4.48 -7.15
C GLU A 674 19.16 3.49 -7.66
N PRO A 675 18.84 2.41 -8.42
CA PRO A 675 19.86 1.49 -8.93
C PRO A 675 20.92 2.19 -9.77
N MET A 676 20.56 3.30 -10.44
CA MET A 676 21.50 4.11 -11.20
C MET A 676 22.43 4.92 -10.29
N LEU A 677 21.91 5.51 -9.20
CA LEU A 677 22.74 6.15 -8.18
C LEU A 677 23.70 5.15 -7.55
N ARG A 678 23.23 3.92 -7.26
CA ARG A 678 24.05 2.86 -6.69
C ARG A 678 25.16 2.45 -7.64
N LEU A 679 24.85 2.34 -8.93
CA LEU A 679 25.83 2.06 -9.97
C LEU A 679 26.90 3.16 -10.07
N LEU A 680 26.52 4.44 -9.99
CA LEU A 680 27.47 5.54 -9.92
C LEU A 680 28.35 5.46 -8.66
N ALA A 681 27.76 5.17 -7.50
CA ALA A 681 28.50 5.01 -6.25
C ALA A 681 29.53 3.88 -6.39
N ASN A 682 29.14 2.75 -7.00
CA ASN A 682 30.04 1.63 -7.30
C ASN A 682 31.21 2.04 -8.21
N TYR A 683 30.95 2.77 -9.29
CA TYR A 683 32.00 3.25 -10.20
C TYR A 683 32.97 4.22 -9.52
N LEU A 684 32.44 5.14 -8.72
CA LEU A 684 33.22 6.17 -8.03
C LEU A 684 33.85 5.66 -6.74
N ARG A 685 33.46 4.49 -6.21
CA ARG A 685 33.86 3.98 -4.89
C ARG A 685 33.60 5.01 -3.76
N ALA A 686 32.56 5.82 -3.91
CA ALA A 686 32.19 6.89 -2.99
C ALA A 686 30.66 6.95 -2.86
N PRO A 687 30.09 7.37 -1.73
CA PRO A 687 28.65 7.54 -1.62
C PRO A 687 28.16 8.58 -2.64
N VAL A 688 26.95 8.39 -3.16
CA VAL A 688 26.32 9.32 -4.10
C VAL A 688 24.97 9.73 -3.53
N SER A 689 24.67 11.02 -3.53
CA SER A 689 23.41 11.58 -3.05
C SER A 689 22.66 12.28 -4.17
N ALA A 690 21.34 12.17 -4.24
CA ALA A 690 20.49 12.99 -5.11
C ALA A 690 19.33 13.61 -4.31
N ARG A 691 18.66 14.62 -4.83
CA ARG A 691 17.49 15.20 -4.14
C ARG A 691 16.39 14.15 -4.02
N SER A 692 15.88 13.90 -2.82
CA SER A 692 14.90 12.82 -2.58
C SER A 692 13.67 12.90 -3.48
N ARG A 693 13.19 14.12 -3.79
CA ARG A 693 12.05 14.36 -4.70
C ARG A 693 12.32 14.04 -6.17
N LEU A 694 13.59 13.93 -6.56
CA LEU A 694 14.05 13.62 -7.91
C LEU A 694 14.53 12.17 -8.02
N VAL A 695 14.54 11.41 -6.93
CA VAL A 695 14.81 9.97 -7.01
C VAL A 695 13.47 9.27 -7.13
N ALA A 696 13.27 8.56 -8.23
CA ALA A 696 12.05 7.80 -8.47
C ALA A 696 11.81 6.83 -7.30
N ASP A 697 10.56 6.76 -6.83
CA ASP A 697 10.08 5.81 -5.83
C ASP A 697 10.72 5.90 -4.43
N VAL A 698 11.35 7.02 -4.07
CA VAL A 698 11.86 7.21 -2.69
C VAL A 698 10.70 7.40 -1.71
N PRO A 699 10.69 6.68 -0.57
CA PRO A 699 9.65 6.85 0.46
C PRO A 699 9.53 8.29 0.93
N SER A 700 8.29 8.80 1.05
CA SER A 700 7.99 10.18 1.46
C SER A 700 8.65 10.61 2.78
N ALA A 701 8.89 9.66 3.70
CA ALA A 701 9.63 9.92 4.95
C ALA A 701 11.09 10.36 4.71
N THR A 702 11.72 9.88 3.64
CA THR A 702 13.09 10.26 3.22
C THR A 702 13.09 11.53 2.37
N ALA A 703 11.91 12.01 1.94
CA ALA A 703 11.79 13.31 1.28
C ALA A 703 12.08 14.47 2.26
N ALA A 704 11.86 14.25 3.55
CA ALA A 704 12.09 15.27 4.59
C ALA A 704 13.57 15.62 4.79
N SER A 705 14.52 14.71 4.53
CA SER A 705 15.96 14.98 4.62
C SER A 705 16.51 15.78 3.43
N GLY A 706 15.69 16.03 2.40
CA GLY A 706 16.06 16.75 1.17
C GLY A 706 16.98 15.97 0.22
N TRP A 707 17.85 15.11 0.75
CA TRP A 707 18.80 14.27 0.01
C TRP A 707 18.62 12.79 0.35
N PHE A 708 18.72 11.96 -0.69
CA PHE A 708 18.75 10.51 -0.66
C PHE A 708 20.15 10.03 -1.04
N THR A 709 20.81 9.25 -0.17
CA THR A 709 22.21 8.82 -0.34
C THR A 709 22.31 7.32 -0.45
N VAL A 710 23.08 6.85 -1.43
CA VAL A 710 23.47 5.45 -1.61
C VAL A 710 24.97 5.30 -1.41
N THR A 711 25.38 4.18 -0.81
CA THR A 711 26.77 3.81 -0.60
C THR A 711 27.26 2.85 -1.69
N PRO A 712 28.56 2.84 -2.05
CA PRO A 712 29.09 1.80 -2.91
C PRO A 712 28.91 0.43 -2.25
N ARG A 713 28.70 -0.61 -3.04
CA ARG A 713 28.82 -1.99 -2.54
C ARG A 713 30.28 -2.28 -2.24
N ASP A 714 30.53 -2.87 -1.08
CA ASP A 714 31.84 -3.41 -0.75
C ASP A 714 32.06 -4.65 -1.61
N GLY A 715 32.74 -4.48 -2.74
CA GLY A 715 33.21 -5.60 -3.52
C GLY A 715 34.20 -6.36 -2.66
N GLY A 716 33.75 -7.47 -2.07
CA GLY A 716 34.49 -8.33 -1.16
C GLY A 716 35.68 -9.00 -1.81
N VAL A 717 36.69 -8.20 -2.18
CA VAL A 717 38.05 -8.60 -2.56
C VAL A 717 38.92 -7.36 -2.31
N ASP A 718 39.19 -7.04 -1.05
CA ASP A 718 40.51 -6.50 -0.72
C ASP A 718 41.38 -7.68 -0.28
N PRO A 719 42.15 -8.30 -1.21
CA PRO A 719 42.92 -9.49 -0.89
C PRO A 719 44.06 -9.17 0.10
N SER A 720 44.37 -7.89 0.34
CA SER A 720 45.28 -7.43 1.40
C SER A 720 44.72 -7.56 2.82
N SER A 721 43.41 -7.70 3.00
CA SER A 721 42.81 -7.86 4.33
C SER A 721 42.55 -9.33 4.72
N VAL A 722 42.80 -10.28 3.82
CA VAL A 722 42.59 -11.72 4.05
C VAL A 722 43.96 -12.37 4.25
N ASP A 723 44.24 -12.78 5.48
CA ASP A 723 45.47 -13.50 5.84
C ASP A 723 45.62 -14.78 4.98
N PRO A 724 46.67 -14.89 4.14
CA PRO A 724 46.86 -16.05 3.27
C PRO A 724 47.02 -17.38 4.04
N HIS A 725 47.23 -17.35 5.36
CA HIS A 725 47.33 -18.56 6.18
C HIS A 725 45.99 -19.18 6.63
N GLN A 726 44.84 -18.57 6.34
CA GLN A 726 43.53 -19.13 6.73
C GLN A 726 42.83 -19.99 5.66
N ARG A 727 43.40 -20.19 4.47
CA ARG A 727 42.81 -21.05 3.43
C ARG A 727 43.43 -22.45 3.40
N SER A 728 43.13 -23.25 4.41
CA SER A 728 43.15 -24.70 4.31
C SER A 728 41.71 -25.16 4.07
N PHE A 729 41.30 -25.32 2.82
CA PHE A 729 40.05 -26.01 2.52
C PHE A 729 40.16 -27.47 2.99
N PRO A 730 39.18 -28.03 3.71
CA PRO A 730 39.17 -29.45 3.99
C PRO A 730 38.94 -30.19 2.68
N GLN A 731 39.94 -30.96 2.25
CA GLN A 731 39.70 -32.03 1.28
C GLN A 731 38.72 -33.02 1.91
N ARG A 732 37.55 -33.19 1.28
CA ARG A 732 36.60 -34.27 1.58
C ARG A 732 36.76 -35.37 0.55
#